data_AF-A0A8H7LV78-F1
#
_entry.id   AF-A0A8H7LV78-F1
#
_cell.length_a   1.000
_cell.length_b   1.000
_cell.length_c   1.000
_cell.angle_alpha   90.00
_cell.angle_beta   90.00
_cell.angle_gamma   90.00
#
_symmetry.space_group_name_H-M   'P 1'
#
loop_
_entity.id
_entity.type
_entity.pdbx_description
1 polymer ?
#
loop_
_entity_poly.entity_id
_entity_poly.type
_entity_poly.pdbx_seq_one_letter_code
_entity_poly.pdbx_strand_id
1 'polypeptide(L)'
;MSEHQSQSNVIKQLALALNRIRATPPRIISSPPTQPRRASVSLIIHVRPPAHLLDRADLLPPTPPTLNDFFRLDWVNHPDSVAELLYIRREGRDGKGADSHVAFPGGRSEEGDEGALYTAMRQTWEEIGLDLADNEWTCVGQLDDREITTSLGKRLLMILSPFVFLHLSPHPPHIDIQEDSQTTVHAIPIGILPPFNKNPKTTFVEVDIASRLAPRNSFARVFVRSLIGNMKFGAVLLPPRTAIAESPSSLTQKQDLKLWGLTLGMTLDLVQNMLEKMNSRPLAPTAASAVFLGEGAASMTSIFPRFSIPDVNLWIWVFGKRYRDVIRAWEASMSQSGTNDRRINWSGSALNAFYGAVRRALVVVIILRALGLLGALAGLAWWLLRESKQRPDREQYTSQAMSNTVKITVSQADIAKMIDLALLQPNMTDEEIRAGLETAKKFKTATACIKPYSIPMAKEVLGDSGVLICPVIGFPHGNSTTKVKVFEASEAVKAGGHEIDMVINVGKALSGEWEYVEDEIKQINDAVVAGGSILKVIFENDYLKDEHIIKLCEICTKIGVAFVKTSTGYGFKKQSNGMYSYDGATIPHLALMRKHCPPSVQIKAAGGVKTLDDLLRVRAMGITRVGASAAPAIITEAGKRGIGETPVEVEVDLGGAVSGGGY
;
A
#
# COMPACT_ATOMS: atom_id res chain seq x y z
N MET A 1 -27.32 -28.09 32.57
CA MET A 1 -27.49 -26.97 33.51
C MET A 1 -28.71 -26.21 33.03
N SER A 2 -29.68 -25.94 33.92
CA SER A 2 -30.80 -25.05 33.60
C SER A 2 -30.28 -23.64 33.30
N GLU A 3 -30.99 -22.84 32.51
CA GLU A 3 -30.58 -21.47 32.14
C GLU A 3 -30.27 -20.60 33.37
N HIS A 4 -31.05 -20.77 34.45
CA HIS A 4 -30.85 -20.11 35.76
C HIS A 4 -29.49 -20.44 36.41
N GLN A 5 -29.06 -21.70 36.35
CA GLN A 5 -27.77 -22.12 36.91
C GLN A 5 -26.59 -21.58 36.08
N SER A 6 -26.83 -21.26 34.81
CA SER A 6 -25.82 -20.67 33.92
C SER A 6 -25.60 -19.19 34.23
N GLN A 7 -26.65 -18.40 34.48
CA GLN A 7 -26.52 -16.95 34.76
C GLN A 7 -25.90 -16.66 36.13
N SER A 8 -26.31 -17.41 37.17
CA SER A 8 -25.69 -17.31 38.50
C SER A 8 -24.17 -17.58 38.45
N ASN A 9 -23.73 -18.48 37.56
CA ASN A 9 -22.31 -18.76 37.36
C ASN A 9 -21.58 -17.59 36.66
N VAL A 10 -22.21 -16.94 35.68
CA VAL A 10 -21.66 -15.78 34.98
C VAL A 10 -21.41 -14.62 35.93
N ILE A 11 -22.34 -14.32 36.85
CA ILE A 11 -22.19 -13.21 37.83
C ILE A 11 -21.04 -13.48 38.81
N LYS A 12 -20.87 -14.72 39.30
CA LYS A 12 -19.74 -15.10 40.16
C LYS A 12 -18.40 -14.95 39.43
N GLN A 13 -18.34 -15.41 38.18
CA GLN A 13 -17.16 -15.28 37.34
C GLN A 13 -16.85 -13.82 36.99
N LEU A 14 -17.88 -12.99 36.83
CA LEU A 14 -17.74 -11.55 36.65
C LEU A 14 -17.13 -10.90 37.90
N ALA A 15 -17.60 -11.23 39.09
CA ALA A 15 -17.06 -10.71 40.35
C ALA A 15 -15.55 -10.98 40.49
N LEU A 16 -15.11 -12.19 40.10
CA LEU A 16 -13.70 -12.56 40.09
C LEU A 16 -12.91 -11.78 39.04
N ALA A 17 -13.47 -11.60 37.84
CA ALA A 17 -12.83 -10.85 36.77
C ALA A 17 -12.57 -9.40 37.16
N LEU A 18 -13.59 -8.71 37.68
CA LEU A 18 -13.48 -7.30 38.05
C LEU A 18 -12.47 -7.09 39.18
N ASN A 19 -12.43 -8.01 40.15
CA ASN A 19 -11.39 -7.98 41.18
C ASN A 19 -9.97 -8.20 40.62
N ARG A 20 -9.80 -9.09 39.63
CA ARG A 20 -8.52 -9.30 38.95
C ARG A 20 -8.07 -8.07 38.16
N ILE A 21 -8.98 -7.47 37.39
CA ILE A 21 -8.72 -6.26 36.60
C ILE A 21 -8.30 -5.11 37.52
N ARG A 22 -9.01 -4.92 38.63
CA ARG A 22 -8.66 -3.90 39.63
C ARG A 22 -7.29 -4.10 40.27
N ALA A 23 -6.91 -5.35 40.53
CA ALA A 23 -5.65 -5.69 41.21
C ALA A 23 -4.44 -5.79 40.27
N THR A 24 -4.64 -5.85 38.95
CA THR A 24 -3.57 -6.09 37.98
C THR A 24 -3.28 -4.79 37.21
N PRO A 25 -2.06 -4.22 37.30
CA PRO A 25 -1.73 -3.04 36.52
C PRO A 25 -1.77 -3.36 35.02
N PRO A 26 -2.38 -2.50 34.19
CA PRO A 26 -2.45 -2.70 32.75
C PRO A 26 -1.07 -2.52 32.10
N ARG A 27 -0.83 -3.19 30.98
CA ARG A 27 0.28 -2.84 30.11
C ARG A 27 -0.03 -1.51 29.42
N ILE A 28 0.73 -0.48 29.77
CA ILE A 28 0.71 0.82 29.10
C ILE A 28 1.73 0.83 27.95
N ILE A 29 1.32 1.27 26.76
CA ILE A 29 2.20 1.39 25.59
C ILE A 29 2.64 2.85 25.45
N SER A 30 3.95 3.11 25.36
CA SER A 30 4.46 4.47 25.15
C SER A 30 4.14 4.99 23.76
N SER A 31 3.61 6.21 23.67
CA SER A 31 3.41 6.93 22.40
C SER A 31 4.66 7.74 22.05
N PRO A 32 5.15 7.71 20.79
CA PRO A 32 6.24 8.59 20.35
C PRO A 32 5.86 10.07 20.55
N PRO A 33 6.77 10.92 21.06
CA PRO A 33 6.48 12.34 21.33
C PRO A 33 6.01 13.12 20.09
N THR A 34 6.40 12.65 18.90
CA THR A 34 6.15 13.31 17.61
C THR A 34 4.84 12.89 16.94
N GLN A 35 4.06 11.97 17.51
CA GLN A 35 2.81 11.47 16.92
C GLN A 35 1.80 10.93 17.97
N PRO A 36 1.29 11.79 18.86
CA PRO A 36 0.32 11.37 19.88
C PRO A 36 -1.06 11.22 19.26
N ARG A 37 -1.48 9.98 18.98
CA ARG A 37 -2.90 9.68 18.75
C ARG A 37 -3.33 8.61 19.74
N ARG A 38 -3.90 9.02 20.86
CA ARG A 38 -4.55 8.12 21.82
C ARG A 38 -6.06 8.19 21.66
N ALA A 39 -6.72 7.10 22.02
CA ALA A 39 -8.16 7.04 22.22
C ALA A 39 -8.46 6.15 23.41
N SER A 40 -9.62 6.35 23.99
CA SER A 40 -10.12 5.53 25.09
C SER A 40 -11.54 5.08 24.83
N VAL A 41 -11.90 3.91 25.37
CA VAL A 41 -13.25 3.36 25.28
C VAL A 41 -13.71 2.82 26.63
N SER A 42 -15.01 2.83 26.86
CA SER A 42 -15.65 2.40 28.10
C SER A 42 -16.39 1.08 27.90
N LEU A 43 -15.93 0.02 28.56
CA LEU A 43 -16.64 -1.25 28.70
C LEU A 43 -17.60 -1.11 29.87
N ILE A 44 -18.88 -0.94 29.58
CA ILE A 44 -19.92 -0.62 30.58
C ILE A 44 -20.70 -1.89 30.92
N ILE A 45 -20.66 -2.27 32.19
CA ILE A 45 -21.27 -3.50 32.68
C ILE A 45 -22.46 -3.16 33.59
N HIS A 46 -23.58 -3.81 33.35
CA HIS A 46 -24.81 -3.65 34.12
C HIS A 46 -25.34 -5.03 34.55
N VAL A 47 -25.78 -5.17 35.81
CA VAL A 47 -26.49 -6.38 36.25
C VAL A 47 -27.97 -6.04 36.32
N ARG A 48 -28.78 -6.67 35.48
CA ARG A 48 -30.22 -6.44 35.43
C ARG A 48 -30.95 -7.46 36.31
N PRO A 49 -31.66 -7.04 37.38
CA PRO A 49 -32.51 -7.93 38.15
C PRO A 49 -33.78 -8.31 37.38
N PRO A 50 -34.54 -9.34 37.82
CA PRO A 50 -35.86 -9.61 37.28
C PRO A 50 -36.84 -8.47 37.58
N ALA A 51 -37.76 -8.21 36.64
CA ALA A 51 -38.63 -7.02 36.67
C ALA A 51 -39.43 -6.86 37.96
N HIS A 52 -39.86 -7.96 38.58
CA HIS A 52 -40.64 -7.94 39.83
C HIS A 52 -39.87 -7.43 41.06
N LEU A 53 -38.54 -7.30 40.98
CA LEU A 53 -37.73 -6.73 42.05
C LEU A 53 -37.58 -5.21 41.93
N LEU A 54 -37.70 -4.63 40.72
CA LEU A 54 -37.43 -3.21 40.47
C LEU A 54 -38.29 -2.25 41.30
N ASP A 55 -39.52 -2.65 41.64
CA ASP A 55 -40.45 -1.82 42.43
C ASP A 55 -40.16 -1.85 43.94
N ARG A 56 -39.13 -2.56 44.39
CA ARG A 56 -38.79 -2.67 45.81
C ARG A 56 -37.83 -1.56 46.26
N ALA A 57 -38.22 -0.84 47.31
CA ALA A 57 -37.47 0.29 47.85
C ALA A 57 -36.19 -0.11 48.62
N ASP A 58 -36.02 -1.38 48.99
CA ASP A 58 -34.94 -1.91 49.83
C ASP A 58 -33.75 -2.47 49.03
N LEU A 59 -33.72 -2.29 47.71
CA LEU A 59 -32.69 -2.88 46.84
C LEU A 59 -31.32 -2.20 46.92
N LEU A 60 -31.26 -0.93 47.32
CA LEU A 60 -30.04 -0.15 47.29
C LEU A 60 -29.55 0.19 48.71
N PRO A 61 -28.25 0.00 49.01
CA PRO A 61 -27.67 0.50 50.25
C PRO A 61 -27.63 2.05 50.23
N PRO A 62 -27.63 2.70 51.41
CA PRO A 62 -27.64 4.17 51.54
C PRO A 62 -26.35 4.84 51.05
N THR A 63 -25.27 4.08 50.87
CA THR A 63 -24.00 4.53 50.29
C THR A 63 -23.61 3.62 49.15
N PRO A 64 -22.96 4.13 48.08
CA PRO A 64 -22.48 3.31 46.98
C PRO A 64 -21.65 2.12 47.49
N PRO A 65 -22.01 0.87 47.13
CA PRO A 65 -21.34 -0.30 47.65
C PRO A 65 -19.91 -0.38 47.12
N THR A 66 -18.99 -0.95 47.90
CA THR A 66 -17.69 -1.35 47.34
C THR A 66 -17.89 -2.46 46.31
N LEU A 67 -16.91 -2.69 45.43
CA LEU A 67 -16.98 -3.77 44.43
C LEU A 67 -17.33 -5.13 45.06
N ASN A 68 -16.79 -5.44 46.25
CA ASN A 68 -17.07 -6.72 46.92
C ASN A 68 -18.47 -6.75 47.55
N ASP A 69 -18.94 -5.61 48.07
CA ASP A 69 -20.26 -5.52 48.68
C ASP A 69 -21.37 -5.54 47.63
N PHE A 70 -21.12 -4.94 46.46
CA PHE A 70 -22.03 -5.00 45.31
C PHE A 70 -22.36 -6.45 44.92
N PHE A 71 -21.34 -7.30 44.78
CA PHE A 71 -21.53 -8.72 44.46
C PHE A 71 -22.06 -9.57 45.62
N ARG A 72 -22.35 -8.97 46.79
CA ARG A 72 -23.07 -9.61 47.90
C ARG A 72 -24.54 -9.22 47.97
N LEU A 73 -24.97 -8.21 47.20
CA LEU A 73 -26.36 -7.77 47.19
C LEU A 73 -27.28 -8.89 46.71
N ASP A 74 -28.45 -9.01 47.34
CA ASP A 74 -29.41 -10.08 47.08
C ASP A 74 -29.93 -10.04 45.65
N TRP A 75 -30.23 -8.85 45.13
CA TRP A 75 -30.70 -8.68 43.76
C TRP A 75 -29.62 -8.95 42.72
N VAL A 76 -28.34 -8.71 43.04
CA VAL A 76 -27.22 -9.05 42.15
C VAL A 76 -27.07 -10.57 42.05
N ASN A 77 -27.25 -11.28 43.17
CA ASN A 77 -27.11 -12.75 43.22
C ASN A 77 -28.39 -13.53 42.89
N HIS A 78 -29.49 -12.84 42.62
CA HIS A 78 -30.76 -13.49 42.30
C HIS A 78 -30.61 -14.43 41.08
N PRO A 79 -31.21 -15.64 41.08
CA PRO A 79 -31.03 -16.63 40.01
C PRO A 79 -31.37 -16.15 38.60
N ASP A 80 -32.29 -15.18 38.51
CA ASP A 80 -32.77 -14.58 37.25
C ASP A 80 -32.05 -13.27 36.88
N SER A 81 -31.09 -12.84 37.69
CA SER A 81 -30.29 -11.66 37.36
C SER A 81 -29.35 -11.94 36.21
N VAL A 82 -29.20 -10.95 35.34
CA VAL A 82 -28.44 -11.08 34.09
C VAL A 82 -27.37 -10.01 34.05
N ALA A 83 -26.11 -10.43 33.96
CA ALA A 83 -25.01 -9.52 33.66
C ALA A 83 -25.00 -9.19 32.16
N GLU A 84 -25.01 -7.90 31.84
CA GLU A 84 -25.09 -7.34 30.50
C GLU A 84 -23.90 -6.41 30.25
N LEU A 85 -23.46 -6.37 28.99
CA LEU A 85 -22.41 -5.51 28.50
C LEU A 85 -23.01 -4.56 27.47
N LEU A 86 -22.73 -3.27 27.62
CA LEU A 86 -23.28 -2.22 26.77
C LEU A 86 -22.44 -2.06 25.49
N TYR A 87 -23.12 -2.02 24.36
CA TYR A 87 -22.53 -1.77 23.05
C TYR A 87 -23.27 -0.64 22.34
N ILE A 88 -22.55 0.11 21.51
CA ILE A 88 -23.11 1.12 20.63
C ILE A 88 -23.03 0.68 19.16
N ARG A 89 -24.02 1.08 18.37
CA ARG A 89 -24.01 0.94 16.90
C ARG A 89 -24.18 2.32 16.30
N ARG A 90 -23.24 2.73 15.45
CA ARG A 90 -23.25 3.98 14.67
C ARG A 90 -23.80 3.69 13.27
N GLU A 91 -24.79 4.41 12.78
CA GLU A 91 -25.18 4.31 11.37
C GLU A 91 -24.14 4.99 10.46
N GLY A 92 -23.97 4.46 9.26
CA GLY A 92 -22.99 4.99 8.30
C GLY A 92 -23.53 6.19 7.53
N ARG A 93 -22.69 7.21 7.31
CA ARG A 93 -23.02 8.47 6.60
C ARG A 93 -23.61 8.33 5.19
N ASP A 94 -23.56 7.14 4.57
CA ASP A 94 -23.86 6.96 3.14
C ASP A 94 -25.14 6.15 2.84
N GLY A 95 -25.92 5.74 3.84
CA GLY A 95 -27.17 4.97 3.62
C GLY A 95 -27.00 3.60 2.93
N LYS A 96 -25.78 3.22 2.53
CA LYS A 96 -25.42 1.88 2.04
C LYS A 96 -25.07 0.98 3.23
N GLY A 97 -26.12 0.46 3.87
CA GLY A 97 -26.03 -0.42 5.04
C GLY A 97 -25.51 -1.83 4.71
N ALA A 98 -24.20 -2.05 4.77
CA ALA A 98 -23.66 -3.41 4.73
C ALA A 98 -22.54 -3.58 5.77
N ASP A 99 -22.94 -3.53 7.04
CA ASP A 99 -22.41 -4.30 8.19
C ASP A 99 -22.53 -3.48 9.49
N SER A 100 -23.61 -3.72 10.24
CA SER A 100 -23.93 -3.15 11.56
C SER A 100 -22.94 -3.60 12.64
N HIS A 101 -21.72 -3.09 12.57
CA HIS A 101 -20.67 -3.31 13.57
C HIS A 101 -21.01 -2.59 14.89
N VAL A 102 -20.83 -3.30 15.99
CA VAL A 102 -20.95 -2.72 17.35
C VAL A 102 -19.59 -2.33 17.94
N ALA A 103 -19.56 -1.25 18.70
CA ALA A 103 -18.38 -0.76 19.39
C ALA A 103 -18.68 -0.49 20.88
N PHE A 104 -17.64 -0.22 21.65
CA PHE A 104 -17.78 0.43 22.96
C PHE A 104 -17.82 1.95 22.77
N PRO A 105 -18.57 2.70 23.58
CA PRO A 105 -18.55 4.15 23.55
C PRO A 105 -17.15 4.67 23.85
N GLY A 106 -16.74 5.72 23.15
CA GLY A 106 -15.41 6.27 23.28
C GLY A 106 -14.83 6.85 21.99
N GLY A 107 -13.71 7.56 22.13
CA GLY A 107 -13.08 8.26 21.04
C GLY A 107 -11.69 8.81 21.38
N ARG A 108 -11.26 9.81 20.61
CA ARG A 108 -9.88 10.31 20.65
C ARG A 108 -9.64 11.22 21.83
N SER A 109 -8.41 11.18 22.36
CA SER A 109 -7.97 12.15 23.36
C SER A 109 -7.83 13.54 22.73
N GLU A 110 -8.23 14.56 23.49
CA GLU A 110 -8.19 15.98 23.10
C GLU A 110 -7.21 16.78 23.96
N GLU A 111 -6.84 17.96 23.47
CA GLU A 111 -5.98 18.89 24.17
C GLU A 111 -6.76 19.50 25.34
N GLY A 112 -6.57 18.93 26.53
CA GLY A 112 -7.34 19.27 27.75
C GLY A 112 -7.76 18.04 28.56
N ASP A 113 -7.71 16.83 27.99
CA ASP A 113 -8.02 15.61 28.73
C ASP A 113 -6.91 15.33 29.78
N GLU A 114 -7.29 15.18 31.06
CA GLU A 114 -6.39 14.82 32.17
C GLU A 114 -5.97 13.33 32.17
N GLY A 115 -5.78 12.76 30.99
CA GLY A 115 -5.39 11.37 30.78
C GLY A 115 -6.49 10.48 30.23
N ALA A 116 -6.15 9.21 30.00
CA ALA A 116 -6.96 8.30 29.21
C ALA A 116 -8.31 7.94 29.86
N LEU A 117 -8.41 7.93 31.19
CA LEU A 117 -9.66 7.68 31.91
C LEU A 117 -10.68 8.78 31.64
N TYR A 118 -10.26 10.05 31.79
CA TYR A 118 -11.12 11.20 31.53
C TYR A 118 -11.53 11.30 30.07
N THR A 119 -10.64 10.95 29.12
CA THR A 119 -11.03 10.78 27.71
C THR A 119 -12.17 9.77 27.56
N ALA A 120 -12.12 8.62 28.25
CA ALA A 120 -13.15 7.59 28.15
C ALA A 120 -14.50 8.10 28.69
N MET A 121 -14.49 8.77 29.85
CA MET A 121 -15.68 9.32 30.49
C MET A 121 -16.31 10.42 29.64
N ARG A 122 -15.53 11.42 29.22
CA ARG A 122 -15.98 12.52 28.36
C ARG A 122 -16.59 12.00 27.07
N GLN A 123 -15.90 11.11 26.36
CA GLN A 123 -16.40 10.57 25.10
C GLN A 123 -17.66 9.71 25.29
N THR A 124 -17.81 9.04 26.43
CA THR A 124 -19.04 8.30 26.75
C THR A 124 -20.21 9.25 26.98
N TRP A 125 -19.97 10.34 27.73
CA TRP A 125 -20.96 11.40 27.93
C TRP A 125 -21.37 12.06 26.62
N GLU A 126 -20.41 12.47 25.78
CA GLU A 126 -20.69 13.10 24.49
C GLU A 126 -21.44 12.18 23.51
N GLU A 127 -21.17 10.87 23.55
CA GLU A 127 -21.70 9.92 22.57
C GLU A 127 -23.06 9.33 22.94
N ILE A 128 -23.31 9.08 24.24
CA ILE A 128 -24.54 8.41 24.71
C ILE A 128 -25.17 9.09 25.95
N GLY A 129 -24.69 10.26 26.36
CA GLY A 129 -25.24 11.03 27.48
C GLY A 129 -25.10 10.34 28.84
N LEU A 130 -24.19 9.37 28.95
CA LEU A 130 -24.01 8.61 30.18
C LEU A 130 -22.86 9.19 31.01
N ASP A 131 -23.20 9.74 32.18
CA ASP A 131 -22.20 10.32 33.09
C ASP A 131 -21.55 9.23 33.95
N LEU A 132 -20.38 8.77 33.51
CA LEU A 132 -19.59 7.79 34.26
C LEU A 132 -18.92 8.38 35.51
N ALA A 133 -19.04 9.69 35.77
CA ALA A 133 -18.58 10.34 37.00
C ALA A 133 -19.61 10.27 38.14
N ASP A 134 -20.86 9.91 37.86
CA ASP A 134 -21.90 9.77 38.87
C ASP A 134 -21.57 8.65 39.86
N ASN A 135 -22.06 8.77 41.10
CA ASN A 135 -21.90 7.83 42.19
C ASN A 135 -22.56 6.46 41.93
N GLU A 136 -23.43 6.38 40.92
CA GLU A 136 -23.99 5.10 40.44
C GLU A 136 -22.96 4.27 39.65
N TRP A 137 -21.80 4.82 39.32
CA TRP A 137 -20.75 4.16 38.55
C TRP A 137 -19.48 3.97 39.36
N THR A 138 -18.76 2.89 39.06
CA THR A 138 -17.39 2.71 39.54
C THR A 138 -16.46 2.30 38.41
N CYS A 139 -15.36 3.02 38.25
CA CYS A 139 -14.26 2.61 37.39
C CYS A 139 -13.51 1.46 38.08
N VAL A 140 -13.65 0.25 37.53
CA VAL A 140 -13.02 -0.96 38.06
C VAL A 140 -11.51 -0.97 37.77
N GLY A 141 -11.12 -0.52 36.58
CA GLY A 141 -9.74 -0.51 36.12
C GLY A 141 -9.62 -0.46 34.60
N GLN A 142 -8.40 -0.66 34.11
CA GLN A 142 -8.05 -0.61 32.69
C GLN A 142 -7.59 -1.99 32.20
N LEU A 143 -7.99 -2.38 30.98
CA LEU A 143 -7.39 -3.52 30.28
C LEU A 143 -6.16 -3.05 29.47
N ASP A 144 -5.32 -3.98 29.03
CA ASP A 144 -4.08 -3.66 28.30
C ASP A 144 -4.29 -2.72 27.10
N ASP A 145 -3.37 -1.77 26.93
CA ASP A 145 -3.34 -0.88 25.76
C ASP A 145 -3.21 -1.69 24.46
N ARG A 146 -3.86 -1.19 23.39
CA ARG A 146 -3.86 -1.82 22.07
C ARG A 146 -3.28 -0.90 21.01
N GLU A 147 -2.31 -1.41 20.25
CA GLU A 147 -1.80 -0.73 19.05
C GLU A 147 -2.79 -0.91 17.90
N ILE A 148 -3.27 0.22 17.36
CA ILE A 148 -4.04 0.24 16.13
C ILE A 148 -3.09 0.67 15.02
N THR A 149 -2.90 -0.22 14.04
CA THR A 149 -2.00 0.00 12.90
C THR A 149 -2.78 0.08 11.59
N THR A 150 -2.12 0.49 10.51
CA THR A 150 -2.68 0.38 9.16
C THR A 150 -3.05 -1.07 8.84
N SER A 151 -3.95 -1.32 7.87
CA SER A 151 -4.53 -2.64 7.55
C SER A 151 -3.54 -3.80 7.31
N LEU A 152 -2.24 -3.53 7.20
CA LEU A 152 -1.16 -4.52 7.06
C LEU A 152 -0.04 -4.33 8.09
N GLY A 153 -0.29 -3.65 9.22
CA GLY A 153 0.61 -3.57 10.37
C GLY A 153 1.92 -2.82 10.12
N LYS A 154 1.95 -1.81 9.23
CA LYS A 154 3.21 -1.11 8.87
C LYS A 154 3.42 0.21 9.63
N ARG A 155 2.32 0.89 9.99
CA ARG A 155 2.37 2.20 10.67
C ARG A 155 1.40 2.21 11.83
N LEU A 156 1.86 2.63 13.01
CA LEU A 156 1.01 2.92 14.16
C LEU A 156 0.11 4.11 13.82
N LEU A 157 -1.21 3.91 13.93
CA LEU A 157 -2.22 4.94 13.71
C LEU A 157 -2.64 5.57 15.02
N MET A 158 -2.82 4.76 16.07
CA MET A 158 -3.22 5.21 17.40
C MET A 158 -3.01 4.11 18.45
N ILE A 159 -3.01 4.49 19.72
CA ILE A 159 -3.08 3.57 20.86
C ILE A 159 -4.48 3.69 21.47
N LEU A 160 -5.13 2.56 21.72
CA LEU A 160 -6.46 2.48 22.32
C LEU A 160 -6.37 1.95 23.76
N SER A 161 -6.95 2.69 24.71
CA SER A 161 -6.96 2.39 26.14
C SER A 161 -8.38 2.03 26.61
N PRO A 162 -8.68 0.74 26.85
CA PRO A 162 -10.00 0.29 27.32
C PRO A 162 -10.16 0.36 28.85
N PHE A 163 -11.20 1.03 29.33
CA PHE A 163 -11.56 1.13 30.75
C PHE A 163 -12.84 0.34 31.05
N VAL A 164 -12.91 -0.30 32.22
CA VAL A 164 -14.05 -1.12 32.64
C VAL A 164 -14.82 -0.38 33.73
N PHE A 165 -16.11 -0.18 33.49
CA PHE A 165 -17.05 0.47 34.41
C PHE A 165 -18.15 -0.50 34.81
N LEU A 166 -18.56 -0.43 36.07
CA LEU A 166 -19.66 -1.22 36.64
C LEU A 166 -20.76 -0.28 37.13
N HIS A 167 -22.00 -0.55 36.72
CA HIS A 167 -23.20 0.11 37.24
C HIS A 167 -23.57 -0.48 38.60
N LEU A 168 -23.78 0.38 39.59
CA LEU A 168 -24.10 0.01 40.96
C LEU A 168 -25.62 0.04 41.24
N SER A 169 -26.42 0.54 40.30
CA SER A 169 -27.88 0.65 40.40
C SER A 169 -28.59 -0.57 39.78
N PRO A 170 -29.72 -1.04 40.36
CA PRO A 170 -30.57 -2.08 39.77
C PRO A 170 -31.41 -1.56 38.59
N HIS A 171 -31.54 -0.22 38.46
CA HIS A 171 -32.28 0.42 37.38
C HIS A 171 -31.44 0.44 36.11
N PRO A 172 -32.07 0.38 34.93
CA PRO A 172 -31.36 0.57 33.67
C PRO A 172 -30.69 1.95 33.66
N PRO A 173 -29.48 2.06 33.08
CA PRO A 173 -28.76 3.32 33.02
C PRO A 173 -29.55 4.35 32.19
N HIS A 174 -29.57 5.61 32.65
CA HIS A 174 -30.16 6.70 31.89
C HIS A 174 -29.26 7.04 30.70
N ILE A 175 -29.77 6.86 29.49
CA ILE A 175 -29.03 7.09 28.25
C ILE A 175 -29.72 8.24 27.53
N ASP A 176 -28.98 9.31 27.28
CA ASP A 176 -29.47 10.50 26.57
C ASP A 176 -28.68 10.69 25.28
N ILE A 177 -29.29 10.30 24.17
CA ILE A 177 -28.66 10.32 22.86
C ILE A 177 -29.02 11.64 22.19
N GLN A 178 -28.03 12.47 21.83
CA GLN A 178 -28.27 13.72 21.10
C GLN A 178 -29.14 13.47 19.85
N GLU A 179 -30.15 14.31 19.62
CA GLU A 179 -31.17 14.12 18.57
C GLU A 179 -30.57 13.92 17.17
N ASP A 180 -29.45 14.58 16.86
CA ASP A 180 -28.75 14.48 15.56
C ASP A 180 -27.81 13.27 15.44
N SER A 181 -27.62 12.49 16.50
CA SER A 181 -26.67 11.38 16.50
C SER A 181 -27.30 10.08 15.96
N GLN A 182 -26.63 9.46 14.99
CA GLN A 182 -27.03 8.18 14.39
C GLN A 182 -26.60 6.97 15.25
N THR A 183 -26.68 7.09 16.58
CA THR A 183 -26.18 6.08 17.52
C THR A 183 -27.34 5.33 18.18
N THR A 184 -27.21 4.02 18.32
CA THR A 184 -28.15 3.17 19.09
C THR A 184 -27.39 2.38 20.13
N VAL A 185 -27.99 2.17 21.31
CA VAL A 185 -27.33 1.51 22.44
C VAL A 185 -28.01 0.18 22.78
N HIS A 186 -27.20 -0.87 22.95
CA HIS A 186 -27.64 -2.25 23.08
C HIS A 186 -27.01 -2.89 24.32
N ALA A 187 -27.82 -3.38 25.26
CA ALA A 187 -27.35 -4.21 26.36
C ALA A 187 -27.41 -5.68 25.99
N ILE A 188 -26.25 -6.34 26.06
CA ILE A 188 -26.09 -7.71 25.58
C ILE A 188 -25.68 -8.61 26.75
N PRO A 189 -26.46 -9.66 27.07
CA PRO A 189 -26.12 -10.59 28.14
C PRO A 189 -24.74 -11.23 27.94
N ILE A 190 -23.89 -11.18 28.96
CA ILE A 190 -22.55 -11.80 28.88
C ILE A 190 -22.67 -13.32 28.69
N GLY A 191 -23.70 -13.94 29.27
CA GLY A 191 -23.94 -15.38 29.16
C GLY A 191 -24.21 -15.90 27.74
N ILE A 192 -24.56 -15.04 26.78
CA ILE A 192 -24.73 -15.46 25.37
C ILE A 192 -23.40 -15.45 24.58
N LEU A 193 -22.34 -14.91 25.16
CA LEU A 193 -21.01 -14.84 24.55
C LEU A 193 -20.22 -16.15 24.78
N PRO A 194 -19.27 -16.49 23.90
CA PRO A 194 -18.34 -17.59 24.15
C PRO A 194 -17.45 -17.29 25.38
N PRO A 195 -17.08 -18.29 26.21
CA PRO A 195 -17.43 -19.71 26.11
C PRO A 195 -18.71 -20.09 26.89
N PHE A 196 -19.42 -19.13 27.49
CA PHE A 196 -20.62 -19.39 28.30
C PHE A 196 -21.74 -19.98 27.44
N ASN A 197 -21.92 -19.45 26.23
CA ASN A 197 -22.73 -20.08 25.20
C ASN A 197 -21.91 -21.12 24.43
N LYS A 198 -22.34 -22.38 24.49
CA LYS A 198 -21.69 -23.49 23.79
C LYS A 198 -21.93 -23.49 22.27
N ASN A 199 -23.03 -22.86 21.82
CA ASN A 199 -23.43 -22.78 20.42
C ASN A 199 -23.68 -21.32 20.03
N PRO A 200 -22.63 -20.46 20.03
CA PRO A 200 -22.78 -19.07 19.62
C PRO A 200 -23.15 -19.03 18.13
N LYS A 201 -24.10 -18.15 17.76
CA LYS A 201 -24.31 -17.84 16.35
C LYS A 201 -23.10 -17.06 15.86
N THR A 202 -22.47 -17.54 14.81
CA THR A 202 -21.29 -16.91 14.22
C THR A 202 -21.57 -16.52 12.78
N THR A 203 -20.87 -15.50 12.32
CA THR A 203 -20.91 -15.04 10.94
C THR A 203 -19.54 -14.49 10.55
N PHE A 204 -19.44 -13.95 9.34
CA PHE A 204 -18.25 -13.27 8.88
C PHE A 204 -18.57 -11.83 8.49
N VAL A 205 -17.61 -10.94 8.72
CA VAL A 205 -17.61 -9.58 8.20
C VAL A 205 -16.59 -9.49 7.08
N GLU A 206 -17.04 -9.05 5.91
CA GLU A 206 -16.20 -8.93 4.73
C GLU A 206 -15.69 -7.50 4.58
N VAL A 207 -14.38 -7.34 4.67
CA VAL A 207 -13.71 -6.06 4.44
C VAL A 207 -13.01 -6.10 3.10
N ASP A 208 -13.42 -5.22 2.19
CA ASP A 208 -12.71 -4.98 0.95
C ASP A 208 -11.39 -4.23 1.23
N ILE A 209 -10.28 -4.99 1.34
CA ILE A 209 -8.93 -4.43 1.46
C ILE A 209 -8.61 -3.49 0.30
N ALA A 210 -9.07 -3.81 -0.90
CA ALA A 210 -8.69 -3.07 -2.09
C ALA A 210 -9.19 -1.62 -2.01
N SER A 211 -10.36 -1.41 -1.41
CA SER A 211 -10.89 -0.08 -1.12
C SER A 211 -9.97 0.75 -0.19
N ARG A 212 -9.20 0.09 0.69
CA ARG A 212 -8.26 0.73 1.62
C ARG A 212 -6.84 0.89 1.05
N LEU A 213 -6.39 -0.04 0.21
CA LEU A 213 -5.07 0.03 -0.44
C LEU A 213 -5.07 0.92 -1.69
N ALA A 214 -6.20 0.98 -2.40
CA ALA A 214 -6.41 1.81 -3.59
C ALA A 214 -7.71 2.63 -3.47
N PRO A 215 -7.79 3.58 -2.51
CA PRO A 215 -9.02 4.33 -2.26
C PRO A 215 -9.39 5.28 -3.42
N ARG A 216 -8.41 5.75 -4.21
CA ARG A 216 -8.62 6.76 -5.25
C ARG A 216 -8.64 6.21 -6.69
N ASN A 217 -8.33 4.93 -6.91
CA ASN A 217 -8.25 4.33 -8.24
C ASN A 217 -9.11 3.06 -8.33
N SER A 218 -10.21 3.14 -9.08
CA SER A 218 -11.18 2.06 -9.25
C SER A 218 -10.59 0.83 -9.98
N PHE A 219 -9.68 1.03 -10.93
CA PHE A 219 -9.03 -0.08 -11.65
C PHE A 219 -8.01 -0.80 -10.77
N ALA A 220 -7.16 -0.06 -10.06
CA ALA A 220 -6.26 -0.62 -9.06
C ALA A 220 -7.03 -1.36 -7.95
N ARG A 221 -8.22 -0.86 -7.57
CA ARG A 221 -9.11 -1.53 -6.62
C ARG A 221 -9.61 -2.87 -7.16
N VAL A 222 -10.07 -2.92 -8.41
CA VAL A 222 -10.51 -4.17 -9.05
C VAL A 222 -9.35 -5.17 -9.16
N PHE A 223 -8.17 -4.70 -9.56
CA PHE A 223 -6.97 -5.53 -9.66
C PHE A 223 -6.53 -6.09 -8.30
N VAL A 224 -6.43 -5.24 -7.28
CA VAL A 224 -6.08 -5.65 -5.90
C VAL A 224 -7.13 -6.61 -5.34
N ARG A 225 -8.43 -6.36 -5.62
CA ARG A 225 -9.52 -7.24 -5.21
C ARG A 225 -9.43 -8.61 -5.89
N SER A 226 -9.07 -8.67 -7.17
CA SER A 226 -8.83 -9.92 -7.89
C SER A 226 -7.61 -10.70 -7.36
N LEU A 227 -6.60 -10.00 -6.84
CA LEU A 227 -5.37 -10.62 -6.34
C LEU A 227 -5.48 -11.10 -4.89
N ILE A 228 -6.13 -10.32 -4.03
CA ILE A 228 -6.11 -10.52 -2.57
C ILE A 228 -7.46 -11.04 -2.07
N GLY A 229 -8.55 -10.76 -2.80
CA GLY A 229 -9.91 -11.08 -2.38
C GLY A 229 -10.37 -10.21 -1.21
N ASN A 230 -11.46 -10.62 -0.60
CA ASN A 230 -12.00 -9.98 0.59
C ASN A 230 -11.36 -10.58 1.85
N MET A 231 -11.14 -9.74 2.87
CA MET A 231 -10.84 -10.24 4.22
C MET A 231 -12.13 -10.61 4.92
N LYS A 232 -12.22 -11.83 5.44
CA LYS A 232 -13.31 -12.35 6.26
C LYS A 232 -12.86 -12.37 7.71
N PHE A 233 -13.42 -11.49 8.53
CA PHE A 233 -13.25 -11.49 9.97
C PHE A 233 -14.34 -12.35 10.61
N GLY A 234 -13.98 -13.21 11.56
CA GLY A 234 -14.98 -13.93 12.34
C GLY A 234 -15.77 -12.94 13.20
N ALA A 235 -17.09 -13.09 13.22
CA ALA A 235 -17.99 -12.25 14.00
C ALA A 235 -18.93 -13.12 14.83
N VAL A 236 -19.23 -12.68 16.04
CA VAL A 236 -20.32 -13.23 16.85
C VAL A 236 -21.58 -12.45 16.52
N LEU A 237 -22.64 -13.18 16.18
CA LEU A 237 -23.94 -12.59 15.89
C LEU A 237 -24.69 -12.41 17.21
N LEU A 238 -24.92 -11.15 17.57
CA LEU A 238 -25.66 -10.82 18.78
C LEU A 238 -27.14 -10.66 18.42
N PRO A 239 -28.05 -11.19 19.26
CA PRO A 239 -29.47 -11.11 18.99
C PRO A 239 -29.91 -9.64 18.97
N PRO A 240 -30.88 -9.29 18.13
CA PRO A 240 -31.48 -7.97 18.08
C PRO A 240 -32.43 -7.84 19.29
N ARG A 241 -31.86 -7.80 20.50
CA ARG A 241 -32.63 -7.44 21.70
C ARG A 241 -32.67 -5.92 21.79
N THR A 242 -33.86 -5.42 22.13
CA THR A 242 -34.29 -4.02 22.19
C THR A 242 -33.19 -3.07 22.60
N ALA A 243 -32.87 -2.12 21.71
CA ALA A 243 -32.06 -0.97 22.07
C ALA A 243 -32.66 -0.33 23.33
N ILE A 244 -31.81 0.04 24.29
CA ILE A 244 -32.26 0.71 25.51
C ILE A 244 -32.56 2.19 25.21
N ALA A 245 -31.93 2.75 24.17
CA ALA A 245 -32.20 4.09 23.65
C ALA A 245 -31.84 4.19 22.15
N GLU A 246 -32.62 5.00 21.41
CA GLU A 246 -32.48 5.29 19.98
C GLU A 246 -32.74 6.78 19.72
N SER A 247 -32.10 7.38 18.71
CA SER A 247 -32.45 8.74 18.24
C SER A 247 -33.80 8.72 17.49
N PRO A 248 -34.66 9.76 17.65
CA PRO A 248 -35.96 9.84 16.99
C PRO A 248 -35.91 9.78 15.44
N SER A 249 -34.75 9.99 14.84
CA SER A 249 -34.54 9.98 13.39
C SER A 249 -34.18 8.61 12.79
N SER A 250 -33.90 7.58 13.61
CA SER A 250 -33.46 6.27 13.11
C SER A 250 -34.63 5.32 12.80
N LEU A 251 -35.02 5.23 11.53
CA LEU A 251 -35.89 4.15 11.02
C LEU A 251 -35.06 2.86 10.89
N THR A 252 -35.17 1.89 11.81
CA THR A 252 -34.45 0.60 11.64
C THR A 252 -35.31 -0.66 11.59
N GLN A 253 -35.10 -1.40 10.49
CA GLN A 253 -35.36 -2.84 10.36
C GLN A 253 -34.63 -3.62 11.46
N LYS A 254 -35.29 -4.66 12.02
CA LYS A 254 -34.68 -5.66 12.92
C LYS A 254 -33.53 -6.37 12.20
N GLN A 255 -32.29 -5.92 12.42
CA GLN A 255 -31.08 -6.55 11.90
C GLN A 255 -30.23 -7.07 13.05
N ASP A 256 -29.66 -8.26 12.86
CA ASP A 256 -28.71 -8.84 13.81
C ASP A 256 -27.44 -7.98 13.91
N LEU A 257 -26.87 -7.87 15.12
CA LEU A 257 -25.66 -7.09 15.39
C LEU A 257 -24.41 -7.95 15.22
N LYS A 258 -23.35 -7.39 14.63
CA LYS A 258 -22.09 -8.11 14.39
C LYS A 258 -21.00 -7.64 15.34
N LEU A 259 -20.58 -8.49 16.28
CA LEU A 259 -19.43 -8.27 17.17
C LEU A 259 -18.16 -8.88 16.57
N TRP A 260 -17.21 -8.05 16.16
CA TRP A 260 -15.95 -8.48 15.53
C TRP A 260 -14.81 -7.49 15.82
N GLY A 261 -13.61 -7.78 15.29
CA GLY A 261 -12.48 -6.84 15.32
C GLY A 261 -11.99 -6.48 16.73
N LEU A 262 -11.70 -5.19 16.95
CA LEU A 262 -11.18 -4.69 18.23
C LEU A 262 -12.21 -4.84 19.37
N THR A 263 -13.49 -4.60 19.08
CA THR A 263 -14.57 -4.74 20.07
C THR A 263 -14.70 -6.17 20.56
N LEU A 264 -14.68 -7.15 19.65
CA LEU A 264 -14.64 -8.57 20.00
C LEU A 264 -13.39 -8.91 20.81
N GLY A 265 -12.22 -8.38 20.41
CA GLY A 265 -10.97 -8.58 21.13
C GLY A 265 -11.03 -8.11 22.59
N MET A 266 -11.51 -6.89 22.84
CA MET A 266 -11.66 -6.34 24.19
C MET A 266 -12.74 -7.08 25.00
N THR A 267 -13.82 -7.51 24.34
CA THR A 267 -14.85 -8.37 24.96
C THR A 267 -14.24 -9.70 25.43
N LEU A 268 -13.41 -10.32 24.60
CA LEU A 268 -12.74 -11.58 24.94
C LEU A 268 -11.71 -11.41 26.08
N ASP A 269 -11.03 -10.26 26.19
CA ASP A 269 -10.13 -9.98 27.31
C ASP A 269 -10.90 -9.92 28.65
N LEU A 270 -12.07 -9.28 28.65
CA LEU A 270 -12.96 -9.25 29.82
C LEU A 270 -13.41 -10.68 30.17
N VAL A 271 -13.94 -11.43 29.20
CA VAL A 271 -14.37 -12.81 29.40
C VAL A 271 -13.23 -13.71 29.85
N GLN A 272 -12.01 -13.51 29.34
CA GLN A 272 -10.84 -14.27 29.76
C GLN A 272 -10.52 -14.05 31.25
N ASN A 273 -10.72 -12.82 31.76
CA ASN A 273 -10.59 -12.54 33.19
C ASN A 273 -11.66 -13.26 34.04
N MET A 274 -12.82 -13.57 33.46
CA MET A 274 -13.93 -14.31 34.08
C MET A 274 -13.67 -15.82 34.19
N LEU A 275 -12.80 -16.38 33.35
CA LEU A 275 -12.53 -17.82 33.39
C LEU A 275 -11.61 -18.18 34.58
N GLU A 276 -12.04 -19.15 35.37
CA GLU A 276 -11.20 -19.82 36.38
C GLU A 276 -10.35 -20.93 35.74
N LYS A 277 -9.32 -21.40 36.46
CA LYS A 277 -8.46 -22.52 36.03
C LYS A 277 -9.34 -23.66 35.48
N MET A 278 -9.27 -23.94 34.18
CA MET A 278 -9.76 -25.20 33.65
C MET A 278 -8.87 -26.32 34.21
N ASN A 279 -9.26 -26.86 35.36
CA ASN A 279 -8.69 -28.10 35.86
C ASN A 279 -9.07 -29.25 34.91
N SER A 280 -8.09 -30.12 34.63
CA SER A 280 -8.22 -31.50 34.14
C SER A 280 -8.56 -31.75 32.66
N ARG A 281 -7.54 -31.57 31.83
CA ARG A 281 -7.01 -32.43 30.75
C ARG A 281 -6.44 -31.52 29.66
N PRO A 282 -5.26 -31.84 29.09
CA PRO A 282 -4.90 -31.20 27.84
C PRO A 282 -6.04 -31.53 26.89
N LEU A 283 -6.78 -30.52 26.42
CA LEU A 283 -7.45 -30.66 25.13
C LEU A 283 -6.33 -31.14 24.23
N ALA A 284 -6.41 -32.41 23.81
CA ALA A 284 -5.48 -32.96 22.85
C ALA A 284 -5.33 -31.91 21.74
N PRO A 285 -4.14 -31.74 21.16
CA PRO A 285 -3.88 -30.72 20.15
C PRO A 285 -4.85 -30.79 18.96
N THR A 286 -5.70 -31.81 18.88
CA THR A 286 -6.80 -32.01 17.94
C THR A 286 -8.10 -31.24 18.24
N ALA A 287 -8.43 -30.84 19.48
CA ALA A 287 -9.72 -30.18 19.77
C ALA A 287 -9.65 -28.65 19.73
N ALA A 288 -8.52 -28.06 20.15
CA ALA A 288 -8.21 -26.66 19.80
C ALA A 288 -7.91 -26.52 18.29
N SER A 289 -7.38 -27.58 17.65
CA SER A 289 -7.22 -27.65 16.19
C SER A 289 -8.51 -27.99 15.42
N ALA A 290 -9.52 -28.59 16.04
CA ALA A 290 -10.79 -28.88 15.38
C ALA A 290 -11.56 -27.59 15.02
N VAL A 291 -11.22 -26.47 15.67
CA VAL A 291 -11.75 -25.14 15.32
C VAL A 291 -10.97 -24.48 14.17
N PHE A 292 -9.83 -25.04 13.75
CA PHE A 292 -9.07 -24.51 12.61
C PHE A 292 -9.59 -24.98 11.23
N LEU A 293 -10.45 -26.01 11.19
CA LEU A 293 -10.92 -26.62 9.92
C LEU A 293 -12.45 -26.69 9.75
N GLY A 294 -13.25 -26.29 10.75
CA GLY A 294 -14.72 -26.25 10.64
C GLY A 294 -15.27 -24.85 10.34
N GLU A 295 -16.25 -24.77 9.45
CA GLU A 295 -17.08 -23.57 9.28
C GLU A 295 -17.69 -23.15 10.63
N GLY A 296 -17.48 -21.89 11.04
CA GLY A 296 -18.38 -21.22 11.97
C GLY A 296 -18.20 -21.38 13.49
N ALA A 297 -17.01 -21.63 14.04
CA ALA A 297 -16.82 -21.58 15.50
C ALA A 297 -16.06 -20.31 15.95
N ALA A 298 -16.67 -19.52 16.85
CA ALA A 298 -16.10 -18.31 17.45
C ALA A 298 -15.02 -18.69 18.47
N SER A 299 -13.84 -19.05 17.97
CA SER A 299 -12.61 -19.15 18.75
C SER A 299 -11.95 -17.77 18.86
N MET A 300 -11.05 -17.60 19.83
CA MET A 300 -10.20 -16.40 19.97
C MET A 300 -9.35 -16.11 18.72
N THR A 301 -9.26 -17.05 17.78
CA THR A 301 -8.68 -16.85 16.45
C THR A 301 -9.58 -16.05 15.50
N SER A 302 -10.83 -15.75 15.87
CA SER A 302 -11.77 -14.91 15.12
C SER A 302 -11.29 -13.48 14.89
N ILE A 303 -10.31 -13.02 15.69
CA ILE A 303 -9.62 -11.74 15.52
C ILE A 303 -8.74 -11.75 14.25
N PHE A 304 -8.28 -12.92 13.80
CA PHE A 304 -7.46 -13.05 12.60
C PHE A 304 -8.33 -13.25 11.36
N PRO A 305 -8.25 -12.34 10.37
CA PRO A 305 -9.02 -12.48 9.16
C PRO A 305 -8.53 -13.65 8.30
N ARG A 306 -9.47 -14.33 7.65
CA ARG A 306 -9.17 -15.22 6.50
C ARG A 306 -9.32 -14.45 5.22
N PHE A 307 -8.60 -14.83 4.18
CA PHE A 307 -8.80 -14.27 2.85
C PHE A 307 -9.81 -15.15 2.10
N SER A 308 -10.66 -14.55 1.26
CA SER A 308 -11.62 -15.31 0.44
C SER A 308 -10.93 -16.27 -0.55
N ILE A 309 -9.64 -16.09 -0.77
CA ILE A 309 -8.84 -16.83 -1.71
C ILE A 309 -7.98 -17.91 -0.97
N PRO A 310 -8.10 -19.20 -1.34
CA PRO A 310 -7.45 -20.30 -0.61
C PRO A 310 -5.92 -20.30 -0.59
N ASP A 311 -5.26 -19.98 -1.71
CA ASP A 311 -3.79 -19.97 -1.81
C ASP A 311 -3.14 -18.91 -0.91
N VAL A 312 -3.78 -17.75 -0.74
CA VAL A 312 -3.39 -16.72 0.23
C VAL A 312 -3.39 -17.29 1.65
N ASN A 313 -4.44 -18.02 2.03
CA ASN A 313 -4.51 -18.65 3.36
C ASN A 313 -3.43 -19.72 3.56
N LEU A 314 -3.12 -20.51 2.53
CA LEU A 314 -2.04 -21.51 2.56
C LEU A 314 -0.69 -20.83 2.86
N TRP A 315 -0.34 -19.78 2.12
CA TRP A 315 0.94 -19.10 2.32
C TRP A 315 1.00 -18.32 3.64
N ILE A 316 -0.13 -17.78 4.12
CA ILE A 316 -0.21 -17.21 5.48
C ILE A 316 0.11 -18.27 6.53
N TRP A 317 -0.42 -19.48 6.37
CA TRP A 317 -0.12 -20.59 7.27
C TRP A 317 1.38 -20.95 7.21
N VAL A 318 1.98 -21.03 6.02
CA VAL A 318 3.42 -21.31 5.82
C VAL A 318 4.29 -20.27 6.55
N PHE A 319 4.07 -18.97 6.29
CA PHE A 319 4.85 -17.89 6.89
C PHE A 319 4.43 -17.55 8.32
N GLY A 320 3.36 -18.18 8.79
CA GLY A 320 2.72 -17.94 10.07
C GLY A 320 3.28 -18.74 11.23
N LYS A 321 4.40 -19.46 11.05
CA LYS A 321 5.05 -20.22 12.13
C LYS A 321 5.24 -19.37 13.39
N ARG A 322 5.78 -18.14 13.23
CA ARG A 322 6.00 -17.21 14.36
C ARG A 322 4.72 -16.76 15.06
N TYR A 323 3.61 -16.52 14.35
CA TYR A 323 2.34 -16.18 15.03
C TYR A 323 1.78 -17.41 15.75
N ARG A 324 1.86 -18.61 15.14
CA ARG A 324 1.42 -19.86 15.76
C ARG A 324 2.24 -20.19 16.99
N ASP A 325 3.53 -19.89 16.98
CA ASP A 325 4.41 -20.04 18.14
C ASP A 325 4.03 -19.05 19.26
N VAL A 326 3.63 -17.81 18.94
CA VAL A 326 3.09 -16.85 19.92
C VAL A 326 1.77 -17.35 20.51
N ILE A 327 0.86 -17.89 19.68
CA ILE A 327 -0.41 -18.46 20.15
C ILE A 327 -0.15 -19.68 21.03
N ARG A 328 0.77 -20.58 20.64
CA ARG A 328 1.13 -21.77 21.44
C ARG A 328 1.84 -21.42 22.74
N ALA A 329 2.74 -20.43 22.73
CA ALA A 329 3.40 -19.95 23.92
C ALA A 329 2.38 -19.33 24.90
N TRP A 330 1.36 -18.66 24.36
CA TRP A 330 0.24 -18.17 25.14
C TRP A 330 -0.67 -19.29 25.66
N GLU A 331 -1.05 -20.27 24.84
CA GLU A 331 -1.80 -21.46 25.28
C GLU A 331 -1.04 -22.23 26.38
N ALA A 332 0.29 -22.31 26.26
CA ALA A 332 1.17 -22.90 27.27
C ALA A 332 1.21 -22.04 28.56
N SER A 333 1.25 -20.71 28.46
CA SER A 333 1.22 -19.82 29.63
C SER A 333 -0.14 -19.83 30.34
N MET A 334 -1.24 -20.14 29.63
CA MET A 334 -2.54 -20.41 30.27
C MET A 334 -2.53 -21.69 31.11
N SER A 335 -1.70 -22.67 30.74
CA SER A 335 -1.58 -23.95 31.45
C SER A 335 -0.64 -23.88 32.67
N GLN A 336 0.34 -22.95 32.65
CA GLN A 336 1.32 -22.77 33.72
C GLN A 336 0.91 -21.62 34.64
N SER A 337 0.54 -21.97 35.87
CA SER A 337 -0.02 -21.09 36.88
C SER A 337 1.03 -20.15 37.50
N GLY A 338 1.39 -19.07 36.80
CA GLY A 338 2.21 -17.96 37.34
C GLY A 338 1.51 -16.62 37.17
N THR A 339 1.28 -15.88 38.26
CA THR A 339 0.67 -14.54 38.27
C THR A 339 1.43 -13.50 37.43
N ASN A 340 2.68 -13.79 37.06
CA ASN A 340 3.50 -12.95 36.19
C ASN A 340 3.43 -13.30 34.69
N ASP A 341 2.90 -14.46 34.29
CA ASP A 341 2.98 -14.97 32.91
C ASP A 341 1.70 -14.76 32.06
N ARG A 342 0.67 -14.14 32.67
CA ARG A 342 -0.54 -13.71 31.95
C ARG A 342 -0.35 -12.41 31.15
N ARG A 343 0.84 -11.77 31.25
CA ARG A 343 1.20 -10.47 30.65
C ARG A 343 1.46 -10.49 29.14
N ILE A 344 0.99 -11.52 28.43
CA ILE A 344 1.16 -11.56 26.98
C ILE A 344 -0.09 -10.92 26.38
N ASN A 345 0.03 -9.65 25.94
CA ASN A 345 -0.86 -9.04 24.95
C ASN A 345 -0.71 -9.84 23.64
N TRP A 346 -1.28 -11.04 23.66
CA TRP A 346 -1.20 -12.02 22.61
C TRP A 346 -1.92 -11.45 21.39
N SER A 347 -3.00 -10.69 21.59
CA SER A 347 -3.72 -10.05 20.49
C SER A 347 -2.82 -9.08 19.72
N GLY A 348 -2.13 -8.14 20.35
CA GLY A 348 -1.25 -7.17 19.66
C GLY A 348 -0.01 -7.81 19.03
N SER A 349 0.74 -8.61 19.80
CA SER A 349 1.97 -9.25 19.31
C SER A 349 1.68 -10.33 18.25
N ALA A 350 0.63 -11.12 18.43
CA ALA A 350 0.23 -12.12 17.43
C ALA A 350 -0.40 -11.47 16.20
N LEU A 351 -1.16 -10.37 16.33
CA LEU A 351 -1.70 -9.63 15.19
C LEU A 351 -0.59 -8.98 14.36
N ASN A 352 0.42 -8.40 15.01
CA ASN A 352 1.61 -7.89 14.32
C ASN A 352 2.40 -9.02 13.61
N ALA A 353 2.59 -10.17 14.27
CA ALA A 353 3.23 -11.33 13.66
C ALA A 353 2.41 -11.92 12.51
N PHE A 354 1.08 -11.96 12.65
CA PHE A 354 0.11 -12.41 11.66
C PHE A 354 0.15 -11.49 10.43
N TYR A 355 0.04 -10.18 10.59
CA TYR A 355 0.15 -9.25 9.47
C TYR A 355 1.53 -9.27 8.82
N GLY A 356 2.59 -9.55 9.58
CA GLY A 356 3.91 -9.86 9.03
C GLY A 356 3.90 -11.10 8.11
N ALA A 357 3.21 -12.16 8.50
CA ALA A 357 3.03 -13.36 7.67
C ALA A 357 2.16 -13.10 6.44
N VAL A 358 1.06 -12.35 6.59
CA VAL A 358 0.19 -11.90 5.48
C VAL A 358 1.01 -11.16 4.43
N ARG A 359 1.86 -10.20 4.81
CA ARG A 359 2.71 -9.47 3.84
C ARG A 359 3.60 -10.41 3.03
N ARG A 360 4.26 -11.38 3.67
CA ARG A 360 5.10 -12.36 2.98
C ARG A 360 4.28 -13.29 2.07
N ALA A 361 3.13 -13.74 2.55
CA ALA A 361 2.22 -14.59 1.79
C ALA A 361 1.71 -13.91 0.53
N LEU A 362 1.29 -12.64 0.62
CA LEU A 362 0.81 -11.87 -0.52
C LEU A 362 1.91 -11.67 -1.57
N VAL A 363 3.15 -11.42 -1.17
CA VAL A 363 4.29 -11.33 -2.11
C VAL A 363 4.46 -12.64 -2.88
N VAL A 364 4.45 -13.78 -2.19
CA VAL A 364 4.61 -15.10 -2.83
C VAL A 364 3.43 -15.42 -3.74
N VAL A 365 2.20 -15.18 -3.30
CA VAL A 365 1.00 -15.42 -4.11
C VAL A 365 1.01 -14.58 -5.38
N ILE A 366 1.37 -13.29 -5.29
CA ILE A 366 1.47 -12.40 -6.46
C ILE A 366 2.52 -12.93 -7.44
N ILE A 367 3.69 -13.34 -6.95
CA ILE A 367 4.76 -13.89 -7.79
C ILE A 367 4.32 -15.20 -8.46
N LEU A 368 3.77 -16.15 -7.70
CA LEU A 368 3.33 -17.45 -8.23
C LEU A 368 2.18 -17.30 -9.24
N ARG A 369 1.25 -16.37 -9.00
CA ARG A 369 0.19 -16.06 -9.95
C ARG A 369 0.72 -15.39 -11.21
N ALA A 370 1.66 -14.45 -11.08
CA ALA A 370 2.31 -13.84 -12.24
C ALA A 370 3.03 -14.90 -13.08
N LEU A 371 3.76 -15.82 -12.44
CA LEU A 371 4.41 -16.95 -13.12
C LEU A 371 3.40 -17.92 -13.74
N GLY A 372 2.29 -18.23 -13.06
CA GLY A 372 1.23 -19.07 -13.58
C GLY A 372 0.49 -18.44 -14.76
N LEU A 373 0.26 -17.12 -14.73
CA LEU A 373 -0.38 -16.37 -15.81
C LEU A 373 0.56 -16.24 -17.01
N LEU A 374 1.87 -16.04 -16.78
CA LEU A 374 2.90 -16.14 -17.83
C LEU A 374 2.96 -17.55 -18.41
N GLY A 375 2.89 -18.59 -17.59
CA GLY A 375 2.84 -19.99 -18.03
C GLY A 375 1.57 -20.31 -18.81
N ALA A 376 0.41 -19.80 -18.39
CA ALA A 376 -0.86 -19.95 -19.09
C ALA A 376 -0.88 -19.19 -20.40
N LEU A 377 -0.32 -17.97 -20.46
CA LEU A 377 -0.16 -17.20 -21.69
C LEU A 377 0.84 -17.87 -22.64
N ALA A 378 1.94 -18.44 -22.12
CA ALA A 378 2.87 -19.24 -22.90
C ALA A 378 2.22 -20.53 -23.41
N GLY A 379 1.39 -21.19 -22.59
CA GLY A 379 0.62 -22.37 -22.98
C GLY A 379 -0.50 -22.08 -23.96
N LEU A 380 -1.18 -20.93 -23.83
CA LEU A 380 -2.21 -20.44 -24.76
C LEU A 380 -1.56 -19.99 -26.08
N ALA A 381 -0.43 -19.29 -26.03
CA ALA A 381 0.37 -18.97 -27.20
C ALA A 381 0.85 -20.24 -27.89
N TRP A 382 1.34 -21.24 -27.15
CA TRP A 382 1.71 -22.54 -27.68
C TRP A 382 0.51 -23.29 -28.29
N TRP A 383 -0.67 -23.26 -27.65
CA TRP A 383 -1.90 -23.87 -28.13
C TRP A 383 -2.48 -23.17 -29.37
N LEU A 384 -2.48 -21.84 -29.41
CA LEU A 384 -2.86 -21.04 -30.59
C LEU A 384 -1.88 -21.24 -31.74
N LEU A 385 -0.58 -21.36 -31.44
CA LEU A 385 0.44 -21.73 -32.42
C LEU A 385 0.26 -23.18 -32.90
N ARG A 386 -0.25 -24.08 -32.05
CA ARG A 386 -0.57 -25.48 -32.37
C ARG A 386 -1.85 -25.64 -33.20
N GLU A 387 -2.90 -24.86 -32.95
CA GLU A 387 -4.10 -24.79 -33.81
C GLU A 387 -3.84 -24.09 -35.15
N SER A 388 -2.89 -23.15 -35.21
CA SER A 388 -2.44 -22.53 -36.46
C SER A 388 -1.59 -23.46 -37.36
N LYS A 389 -1.32 -24.70 -36.93
CA LYS A 389 -0.56 -25.71 -37.67
C LYS A 389 -1.40 -26.92 -38.09
N GLN A 390 -2.38 -26.69 -38.99
CA GLN A 390 -2.49 -27.54 -40.20
C GLN A 390 -1.57 -26.94 -41.27
N ARG A 391 -0.26 -27.18 -41.14
CA ARG A 391 0.78 -27.26 -42.19
C ARG A 391 2.15 -27.34 -41.52
N PRO A 392 3.08 -28.12 -42.07
CA PRO A 392 3.93 -28.97 -41.25
C PRO A 392 5.18 -28.25 -40.71
N ASP A 393 5.55 -28.73 -39.53
CA ASP A 393 6.87 -28.92 -38.95
C ASP A 393 7.92 -27.81 -38.99
N ARG A 394 8.33 -27.42 -37.78
CA ARG A 394 9.58 -26.72 -37.52
C ARG A 394 10.15 -27.30 -36.23
N GLU A 395 10.75 -28.47 -36.35
CA GLU A 395 11.90 -28.86 -35.53
C GLU A 395 13.14 -28.74 -36.41
N GLN A 396 14.28 -28.41 -35.78
CA GLN A 396 15.58 -28.07 -36.36
C GLN A 396 15.71 -26.64 -36.90
N TYR A 397 16.12 -25.73 -36.03
CA TYR A 397 17.02 -24.61 -36.37
C TYR A 397 17.88 -24.25 -35.15
N THR A 398 18.75 -25.18 -34.77
CA THR A 398 20.14 -24.80 -34.48
C THR A 398 20.89 -24.84 -35.82
N SER A 399 21.73 -23.83 -36.05
CA SER A 399 22.59 -23.58 -37.22
C SER A 399 21.91 -23.30 -38.57
N GLN A 400 21.58 -22.02 -38.80
CA GLN A 400 21.89 -21.37 -40.08
C GLN A 400 21.87 -19.85 -39.88
N ALA A 401 23.05 -19.27 -39.73
CA ALA A 401 23.28 -17.84 -39.80
C ALA A 401 22.94 -17.37 -41.23
N MET A 402 21.82 -16.68 -41.40
CA MET A 402 21.67 -15.73 -42.50
C MET A 402 22.26 -14.40 -42.05
N SER A 403 23.22 -13.91 -42.82
CA SER A 403 23.86 -12.61 -42.69
C SER A 403 22.82 -11.48 -42.69
N ASN A 404 22.58 -10.83 -41.56
CA ASN A 404 21.76 -9.61 -41.46
C ASN A 404 22.62 -8.36 -41.72
N THR A 405 23.37 -8.35 -42.83
CA THR A 405 24.17 -7.19 -43.22
C THR A 405 23.37 -6.27 -44.13
N VAL A 406 23.47 -4.96 -43.90
CA VAL A 406 22.87 -3.91 -44.72
C VAL A 406 23.95 -2.96 -45.18
N LYS A 407 23.89 -2.53 -46.44
CA LYS A 407 24.78 -1.51 -47.00
C LYS A 407 24.20 -0.13 -46.78
N ILE A 408 25.00 0.77 -46.24
CA ILE A 408 24.64 2.18 -46.09
C ILE A 408 25.74 3.08 -46.65
N THR A 409 25.35 4.21 -47.23
CA THR A 409 26.30 5.22 -47.72
C THR A 409 26.48 6.30 -46.65
N VAL A 410 27.73 6.53 -46.22
CA VAL A 410 28.05 7.47 -45.14
C VAL A 410 29.33 8.24 -45.43
N SER A 411 29.37 9.52 -45.08
CA SER A 411 30.60 10.32 -44.98
C SER A 411 30.98 10.56 -43.51
N GLN A 412 32.19 11.06 -43.28
CA GLN A 412 32.63 11.50 -41.95
C GLN A 412 31.78 12.67 -41.44
N ALA A 413 31.38 13.58 -42.34
CA ALA A 413 30.49 14.69 -42.02
C ALA A 413 29.12 14.20 -41.56
N ASP A 414 28.56 13.17 -42.22
CA ASP A 414 27.28 12.60 -41.79
C ASP A 414 27.39 11.96 -40.41
N ILE A 415 28.48 11.22 -40.14
CA ILE A 415 28.73 10.62 -38.82
C ILE A 415 28.81 11.70 -37.75
N ALA A 416 29.56 12.78 -38.00
CA ALA A 416 29.65 13.90 -37.08
C ALA A 416 28.29 14.57 -36.83
N LYS A 417 27.48 14.77 -37.88
CA LYS A 417 26.13 15.37 -37.78
C LYS A 417 25.05 14.43 -37.25
N MET A 418 25.41 13.19 -36.92
CA MET A 418 24.59 12.32 -36.09
C MET A 418 24.91 12.41 -34.60
N ILE A 419 26.00 13.08 -34.19
CA ILE A 419 26.44 13.05 -32.79
C ILE A 419 26.04 14.33 -32.07
N ASP A 420 25.33 14.17 -30.95
CA ASP A 420 25.19 15.17 -29.90
C ASP A 420 26.25 14.87 -28.83
N LEU A 421 27.31 15.68 -28.74
CA LEU A 421 28.39 15.48 -27.78
C LEU A 421 27.88 15.77 -26.36
N ALA A 422 27.83 14.75 -25.51
CA ALA A 422 27.25 14.86 -24.17
C ALA A 422 28.27 15.38 -23.12
N LEU A 423 27.98 16.54 -22.54
CA LEU A 423 28.78 17.25 -21.51
C LEU A 423 27.94 17.46 -20.23
N LEU A 424 27.40 16.36 -19.69
CA LEU A 424 26.33 16.38 -18.69
C LEU A 424 26.73 15.84 -17.31
N GLN A 425 27.97 15.39 -17.13
CA GLN A 425 28.39 14.87 -15.82
C GLN A 425 28.26 15.97 -14.76
N PRO A 426 27.65 15.68 -13.60
CA PRO A 426 27.36 16.69 -12.60
C PRO A 426 28.64 17.32 -12.05
N ASN A 427 29.74 16.56 -12.01
CA ASN A 427 31.06 17.01 -11.58
C ASN A 427 31.93 17.63 -12.68
N MET A 428 31.47 17.71 -13.93
CA MET A 428 32.20 18.42 -14.99
C MET A 428 32.30 19.91 -14.63
N THR A 429 33.52 20.36 -14.43
CA THR A 429 33.90 21.75 -14.24
C THR A 429 33.70 22.57 -15.50
N ASP A 430 33.66 23.89 -15.36
CA ASP A 430 33.54 24.82 -16.47
C ASP A 430 34.68 24.70 -17.49
N GLU A 431 35.88 24.35 -17.03
CA GLU A 431 37.04 24.10 -17.89
C GLU A 431 36.87 22.82 -18.71
N GLU A 432 36.39 21.73 -18.09
CA GLU A 432 36.09 20.48 -18.80
C GLU A 432 34.95 20.67 -19.82
N ILE A 433 33.94 21.48 -19.50
CA ILE A 433 32.87 21.83 -20.44
C ILE A 433 33.45 22.64 -21.60
N ARG A 434 34.29 23.65 -21.36
CA ARG A 434 34.96 24.43 -22.40
C ARG A 434 35.80 23.55 -23.33
N ALA A 435 36.61 22.64 -22.78
CA ALA A 435 37.38 21.68 -23.56
C ALA A 435 36.48 20.73 -24.37
N GLY A 436 35.35 20.30 -23.81
CA GLY A 436 34.32 19.54 -24.50
C GLY A 436 33.68 20.31 -25.66
N LEU A 437 33.39 21.60 -25.48
CA LEU A 437 32.85 22.47 -26.52
C LEU A 437 33.84 22.66 -27.67
N GLU A 438 35.12 22.87 -27.37
CA GLU A 438 36.18 22.90 -28.39
C GLU A 438 36.31 21.57 -29.14
N THR A 439 36.09 20.46 -28.45
CA THR A 439 36.02 19.13 -29.06
C THR A 439 34.82 19.03 -30.01
N ALA A 440 33.64 19.48 -29.59
CA ALA A 440 32.43 19.50 -30.42
C ALA A 440 32.65 20.30 -31.71
N LYS A 441 33.32 21.46 -31.60
CA LYS A 441 33.71 22.35 -32.70
C LYS A 441 34.73 21.71 -33.63
N LYS A 442 35.82 21.15 -33.09
CA LYS A 442 36.86 20.46 -33.86
C LYS A 442 36.29 19.34 -34.72
N PHE A 443 35.39 18.55 -34.15
CA PHE A 443 34.78 17.40 -34.83
C PHE A 443 33.46 17.73 -35.55
N LYS A 444 33.04 19.01 -35.56
CA LYS A 444 31.84 19.51 -36.24
C LYS A 444 30.58 18.68 -35.94
N THR A 445 30.43 18.27 -34.69
CA THR A 445 29.28 17.49 -34.21
C THR A 445 27.95 18.19 -34.49
N ALA A 446 26.82 17.47 -34.39
CA ALA A 446 25.50 18.07 -34.60
C ALA A 446 25.23 19.13 -33.55
N THR A 447 25.33 18.74 -32.27
CA THR A 447 25.14 19.62 -31.14
C THR A 447 26.15 19.35 -30.02
N ALA A 448 26.37 20.36 -29.18
CA ALA A 448 26.91 20.16 -27.84
C ALA A 448 25.75 20.07 -26.84
N CYS A 449 25.62 18.94 -26.16
CA CYS A 449 24.57 18.69 -25.19
C CYS A 449 25.04 19.03 -23.77
N ILE A 450 24.50 20.10 -23.19
CA ILE A 450 25.07 20.78 -22.01
C ILE A 450 24.04 20.99 -20.89
N LYS A 451 24.55 21.34 -19.70
CA LYS A 451 23.75 21.85 -18.59
C LYS A 451 23.24 23.27 -18.95
N PRO A 452 22.00 23.65 -18.59
CA PRO A 452 21.43 24.96 -18.98
C PRO A 452 22.28 26.18 -18.60
N TYR A 453 22.96 26.15 -17.44
CA TYR A 453 23.78 27.29 -17.00
C TYR A 453 24.98 27.57 -17.93
N SER A 454 25.42 26.57 -18.70
CA SER A 454 26.60 26.66 -19.56
C SER A 454 26.28 27.23 -20.96
N ILE A 455 25.02 27.57 -21.26
CA ILE A 455 24.62 28.12 -22.58
C ILE A 455 25.43 29.37 -22.98
N PRO A 456 25.67 30.37 -22.10
CA PRO A 456 26.48 31.54 -22.47
C PRO A 456 27.90 31.18 -22.89
N MET A 457 28.55 30.27 -22.16
CA MET A 457 29.88 29.75 -22.51
C MET A 457 29.86 28.99 -23.83
N ALA A 458 28.83 28.17 -24.07
CA ALA A 458 28.70 27.44 -25.32
C ALA A 458 28.55 28.39 -26.52
N LYS A 459 27.82 29.50 -26.38
CA LYS A 459 27.74 30.53 -27.42
C LYS A 459 29.11 31.15 -27.73
N GLU A 460 29.85 31.51 -26.68
CA GLU A 460 31.19 32.09 -26.81
C GLU A 460 32.16 31.14 -27.55
N VAL A 461 32.21 29.87 -27.12
CA VAL A 461 33.18 28.89 -27.64
C VAL A 461 32.81 28.42 -29.05
N LEU A 462 31.54 28.08 -29.27
CA LEU A 462 31.10 27.47 -30.52
C LEU A 462 31.00 28.50 -31.65
N GLY A 463 30.61 29.75 -31.38
CA GLY A 463 30.48 30.80 -32.40
C GLY A 463 29.81 30.29 -33.69
N ASP A 464 30.41 30.61 -34.84
CA ASP A 464 29.92 30.20 -36.17
C ASP A 464 30.38 28.80 -36.61
N SER A 465 30.73 27.91 -35.68
CA SER A 465 31.21 26.56 -36.00
C SER A 465 30.17 25.64 -36.68
N GLY A 466 28.90 26.04 -36.67
CA GLY A 466 27.79 25.20 -37.14
C GLY A 466 27.44 24.03 -36.21
N VAL A 467 27.95 24.04 -34.96
CA VAL A 467 27.52 23.13 -33.88
C VAL A 467 26.41 23.81 -33.10
N LEU A 468 25.25 23.15 -32.98
CA LEU A 468 24.11 23.72 -32.26
C LEU A 468 24.25 23.51 -30.74
N ILE A 469 23.58 24.36 -29.96
CA ILE A 469 23.57 24.27 -28.49
C ILE A 469 22.33 23.48 -28.05
N CYS A 470 22.53 22.38 -27.32
CA CYS A 470 21.47 21.47 -26.90
C CYS A 470 21.36 21.33 -25.36
N PRO A 471 20.71 22.26 -24.65
CA PRO A 471 20.54 22.12 -23.20
C PRO A 471 19.51 21.03 -22.84
N VAL A 472 19.71 20.39 -21.68
CA VAL A 472 18.74 19.45 -21.08
C VAL A 472 17.82 20.17 -20.09
N ILE A 473 16.55 19.77 -19.99
CA ILE A 473 15.58 20.34 -19.02
C ILE A 473 14.82 19.24 -18.27
N GLY A 474 14.42 19.52 -17.03
CA GLY A 474 13.84 18.52 -16.13
C GLY A 474 14.75 17.31 -15.92
N PHE A 475 16.05 17.45 -16.16
CA PHE A 475 16.99 16.34 -16.33
C PHE A 475 17.75 16.02 -15.02
N PRO A 476 18.08 14.75 -14.75
CA PRO A 476 17.75 13.56 -15.54
C PRO A 476 16.41 12.91 -15.18
N HIS A 477 15.77 13.30 -14.08
CA HIS A 477 14.68 12.47 -13.53
C HIS A 477 13.28 12.79 -14.06
N GLY A 478 13.05 13.94 -14.68
CA GLY A 478 11.74 14.33 -15.22
C GLY A 478 10.66 14.58 -14.16
N ASN A 479 11.02 14.74 -12.89
CA ASN A 479 10.06 14.77 -11.78
C ASN A 479 9.65 16.19 -11.33
N SER A 480 10.19 17.23 -11.94
CA SER A 480 9.75 18.61 -11.73
C SER A 480 8.34 18.82 -12.28
N THR A 481 7.60 19.79 -11.72
CA THR A 481 6.27 20.15 -12.24
C THR A 481 6.34 20.68 -13.67
N THR A 482 5.26 20.54 -14.45
CA THR A 482 5.12 21.09 -15.81
C THR A 482 5.52 22.56 -15.88
N LYS A 483 5.06 23.38 -14.92
CA LYS A 483 5.38 24.82 -14.86
C LYS A 483 6.89 25.09 -14.77
N VAL A 484 7.61 24.32 -13.96
CA VAL A 484 9.07 24.43 -13.82
C VAL A 484 9.76 24.04 -15.12
N LYS A 485 9.34 22.94 -15.76
CA LYS A 485 9.92 22.48 -17.03
C LYS A 485 9.65 23.47 -18.17
N VAL A 486 8.45 24.04 -18.24
CA VAL A 486 8.11 25.08 -19.23
C VAL A 486 8.94 26.34 -19.02
N PHE A 487 9.11 26.78 -17.77
CA PHE A 487 9.97 27.91 -17.44
C PHE A 487 11.43 27.63 -17.83
N GLU A 488 11.98 26.49 -17.41
CA GLU A 488 13.35 26.09 -17.72
C GLU A 488 13.60 25.99 -19.24
N ALA A 489 12.67 25.39 -19.99
CA ALA A 489 12.74 25.31 -21.44
C ALA A 489 12.68 26.69 -22.11
N SER A 490 11.79 27.58 -21.65
CA SER A 490 11.65 28.94 -22.18
C SER A 490 12.92 29.76 -21.95
N GLU A 491 13.51 29.68 -20.75
CA GLU A 491 14.76 30.37 -20.43
C GLU A 491 15.95 29.80 -21.21
N ALA A 492 16.01 28.48 -21.38
CA ALA A 492 17.04 27.84 -22.20
C ALA A 492 16.98 28.30 -23.67
N VAL A 493 15.78 28.42 -24.24
CA VAL A 493 15.59 28.93 -25.61
C VAL A 493 16.00 30.41 -25.71
N LYS A 494 15.56 31.26 -24.78
CA LYS A 494 15.98 32.68 -24.75
C LYS A 494 17.49 32.84 -24.61
N ALA A 495 18.14 31.97 -23.82
CA ALA A 495 19.59 31.97 -23.66
C ALA A 495 20.31 31.50 -24.94
N GLY A 496 19.63 30.86 -25.89
CA GLY A 496 20.15 30.41 -27.19
C GLY A 496 20.34 28.90 -27.33
N GLY A 497 19.56 28.10 -26.59
CA GLY A 497 19.42 26.68 -26.84
C GLY A 497 18.63 26.44 -28.13
N HIS A 498 19.26 25.82 -29.12
CA HIS A 498 18.69 25.56 -30.45
C HIS A 498 17.84 24.28 -30.48
N GLU A 499 18.24 23.29 -29.68
CA GLU A 499 17.51 22.04 -29.52
C GLU A 499 17.38 21.73 -28.02
N ILE A 500 16.20 21.38 -27.51
CA ILE A 500 15.97 21.15 -26.08
C ILE A 500 15.73 19.66 -25.82
N ASP A 501 16.48 19.04 -24.91
CA ASP A 501 16.29 17.65 -24.51
C ASP A 501 15.53 17.59 -23.16
N MET A 502 14.23 17.32 -23.19
CA MET A 502 13.40 17.21 -21.96
C MET A 502 13.28 15.77 -21.49
N VAL A 503 13.06 15.55 -20.18
CA VAL A 503 12.67 14.24 -19.64
C VAL A 503 11.19 14.22 -19.27
N ILE A 504 10.45 13.21 -19.74
CA ILE A 504 9.04 13.01 -19.37
C ILE A 504 8.91 12.75 -17.86
N ASN A 505 7.72 12.99 -17.31
CA ASN A 505 7.39 12.44 -16.00
C ASN A 505 7.20 10.91 -16.07
N VAL A 506 8.28 10.15 -15.83
CA VAL A 506 8.28 8.67 -15.89
C VAL A 506 7.25 8.07 -14.92
N GLY A 507 7.12 8.63 -13.72
CA GLY A 507 6.14 8.15 -12.73
C GLY A 507 4.70 8.26 -13.21
N LYS A 508 4.37 9.34 -13.93
CA LYS A 508 3.05 9.54 -14.55
C LYS A 508 2.82 8.60 -15.73
N ALA A 509 3.82 8.38 -16.59
CA ALA A 509 3.74 7.39 -17.66
C ALA A 509 3.52 5.96 -17.11
N LEU A 510 4.27 5.56 -16.08
CA LEU A 510 4.12 4.26 -15.41
C LEU A 510 2.77 4.08 -14.71
N SER A 511 2.14 5.18 -14.30
CA SER A 511 0.81 5.18 -13.67
C SER A 511 -0.32 5.21 -14.70
N GLY A 512 -0.02 5.28 -16.00
CA GLY A 512 -1.01 5.38 -17.07
C GLY A 512 -1.71 6.75 -17.15
N GLU A 513 -1.12 7.79 -16.56
CA GLU A 513 -1.68 9.15 -16.52
C GLU A 513 -1.36 9.90 -17.83
N TRP A 514 -1.84 9.36 -18.94
CA TRP A 514 -1.44 9.80 -20.28
C TRP A 514 -1.86 11.23 -20.61
N GLU A 515 -3.00 11.70 -20.10
CA GLU A 515 -3.44 13.09 -20.26
C GLU A 515 -2.43 14.07 -19.66
N TYR A 516 -1.88 13.75 -18.48
CA TYR A 516 -0.85 14.58 -17.85
C TYR A 516 0.43 14.60 -18.68
N VAL A 517 0.87 13.44 -19.16
CA VAL A 517 2.11 13.31 -19.95
C VAL A 517 1.96 14.03 -21.29
N GLU A 518 0.81 13.89 -21.95
CA GLU A 518 0.50 14.58 -23.21
C GLU A 518 0.48 16.10 -23.00
N ASP A 519 -0.22 16.59 -21.97
CA ASP A 519 -0.29 18.01 -21.64
C ASP A 519 1.09 18.60 -21.28
N GLU A 520 1.90 17.87 -20.50
CA GLU A 520 3.27 18.27 -20.17
C GLU A 520 4.15 18.42 -21.42
N ILE A 521 4.18 17.40 -22.28
CA ILE A 521 4.99 17.43 -23.50
C ILE A 521 4.49 18.55 -24.43
N LYS A 522 3.17 18.73 -24.54
CA LYS A 522 2.58 19.75 -25.41
C LYS A 522 2.98 21.15 -24.96
N GLN A 523 2.81 21.49 -23.68
CA GLN A 523 3.16 22.82 -23.18
C GLN A 523 4.64 23.15 -23.34
N ILE A 524 5.53 22.17 -23.12
CA ILE A 524 6.97 22.34 -23.31
C ILE A 524 7.30 22.51 -24.79
N ASN A 525 6.70 21.69 -25.67
CA ASN A 525 6.91 21.80 -27.11
C ASN A 525 6.45 23.15 -27.65
N ASP A 526 5.27 23.62 -27.25
CA ASP A 526 4.73 24.92 -27.65
C ASP A 526 5.68 26.06 -27.24
N ALA A 527 6.19 26.03 -26.01
CA ALA A 527 7.15 27.03 -25.52
C ALA A 527 8.48 27.01 -26.29
N VAL A 528 8.98 25.82 -26.63
CA VAL A 528 10.25 25.65 -27.36
C VAL A 528 10.14 26.09 -28.82
N VAL A 529 9.08 25.67 -29.51
CA VAL A 529 8.84 26.02 -30.92
C VAL A 529 8.51 27.50 -31.08
N ALA A 530 7.80 28.12 -30.13
CA ALA A 530 7.52 29.56 -30.16
C ALA A 530 8.79 30.43 -30.18
N GLY A 531 9.90 29.92 -29.62
CA GLY A 531 11.21 30.60 -29.66
C GLY A 531 12.12 30.16 -30.81
N GLY A 532 11.63 29.36 -31.77
CA GLY A 532 12.40 28.93 -32.94
C GLY A 532 13.30 27.71 -32.73
N SER A 533 13.17 27.03 -31.59
CA SER A 533 13.96 25.84 -31.26
C SER A 533 13.15 24.56 -31.44
N ILE A 534 13.80 23.40 -31.41
CA ILE A 534 13.13 22.09 -31.51
C ILE A 534 13.20 21.31 -30.20
N LEU A 535 12.17 20.49 -29.93
CA LEU A 535 12.11 19.64 -28.73
C LEU A 535 12.48 18.19 -29.05
N LYS A 536 13.28 17.59 -28.15
CA LYS A 536 13.52 16.15 -28.05
C LYS A 536 12.99 15.62 -26.73
N VAL A 537 12.18 14.56 -26.78
CA VAL A 537 11.51 14.01 -25.60
C VAL A 537 12.19 12.72 -25.15
N ILE A 538 12.84 12.73 -23.99
CA ILE A 538 13.49 11.57 -23.37
C ILE A 538 12.46 10.75 -22.62
N PHE A 539 12.30 9.49 -22.99
CA PHE A 539 11.36 8.57 -22.36
C PHE A 539 11.92 7.89 -21.12
N GLU A 540 13.24 7.67 -21.10
CA GLU A 540 13.93 6.81 -20.15
C GLU A 540 13.43 5.35 -20.23
N ASN A 541 13.64 4.75 -21.41
CA ASN A 541 13.12 3.43 -21.78
C ASN A 541 13.45 2.33 -20.78
N ASP A 542 14.57 2.44 -20.07
CA ASP A 542 14.96 1.53 -19.01
C ASP A 542 13.82 1.31 -18.01
N TYR A 543 13.11 2.35 -17.61
CA TYR A 543 12.01 2.21 -16.64
C TYR A 543 10.70 1.72 -17.26
N LEU A 544 10.59 1.74 -18.58
CA LEU A 544 9.34 1.56 -19.29
C LEU A 544 9.18 0.15 -19.83
N LYS A 545 7.93 -0.20 -20.11
CA LYS A 545 7.57 -1.39 -20.89
C LYS A 545 7.31 -0.94 -22.33
N ASP A 546 7.36 -1.88 -23.27
CA ASP A 546 7.06 -1.63 -24.68
C ASP A 546 5.73 -0.89 -24.89
N GLU A 547 4.67 -1.26 -24.15
CA GLU A 547 3.35 -0.60 -24.22
C GLU A 547 3.42 0.90 -23.87
N HIS A 548 4.27 1.29 -22.92
CA HIS A 548 4.48 2.69 -22.56
C HIS A 548 5.27 3.43 -23.63
N ILE A 549 6.32 2.80 -24.18
CA ILE A 549 7.15 3.37 -25.25
C ILE A 549 6.28 3.64 -26.48
N ILE A 550 5.45 2.67 -26.88
CA ILE A 550 4.49 2.83 -27.98
C ILE A 550 3.56 4.02 -27.69
N LYS A 551 3.01 4.12 -26.49
CA LYS A 551 2.08 5.20 -26.15
C LYS A 551 2.74 6.58 -26.20
N LEU A 552 3.98 6.68 -25.74
CA LEU A 552 4.76 7.91 -25.82
C LEU A 552 5.12 8.29 -27.26
N CYS A 553 5.44 7.31 -28.12
CA CYS A 553 5.61 7.53 -29.55
C CYS A 553 4.34 8.10 -30.19
N GLU A 554 3.16 7.55 -29.87
CA GLU A 554 1.86 8.07 -30.34
C GLU A 554 1.62 9.52 -29.89
N ILE A 555 1.84 9.80 -28.60
CA ILE A 555 1.67 11.15 -28.02
C ILE A 555 2.62 12.15 -28.69
N CYS A 556 3.90 11.81 -28.79
CA CYS A 556 4.91 12.64 -29.43
C CYS A 556 4.60 12.88 -30.92
N THR A 557 4.07 11.87 -31.60
CA THR A 557 3.60 11.98 -33.00
C THR A 557 2.41 12.92 -33.12
N LYS A 558 1.42 12.80 -32.22
CA LYS A 558 0.23 13.67 -32.18
C LYS A 558 0.60 15.13 -31.93
N ILE A 559 1.57 15.38 -31.05
CA ILE A 559 2.05 16.73 -30.73
C ILE A 559 2.94 17.29 -31.84
N GLY A 560 3.62 16.43 -32.60
CA GLY A 560 4.55 16.83 -33.65
C GLY A 560 5.90 17.29 -33.12
N VAL A 561 6.43 16.62 -32.08
CA VAL A 561 7.79 16.89 -31.58
C VAL A 561 8.84 16.49 -32.61
N ALA A 562 9.98 17.15 -32.62
CA ALA A 562 11.04 16.88 -33.61
C ALA A 562 11.72 15.53 -33.37
N PHE A 563 12.00 15.19 -32.10
CA PHE A 563 12.65 13.94 -31.75
C PHE A 563 12.02 13.25 -30.54
N VAL A 564 12.07 11.92 -30.56
CA VAL A 564 11.98 11.08 -29.36
C VAL A 564 13.37 10.52 -29.02
N LYS A 565 13.69 10.40 -27.73
CA LYS A 565 15.00 9.99 -27.24
C LYS A 565 14.85 8.83 -26.25
N THR A 566 15.72 7.83 -26.38
CA THR A 566 15.64 6.62 -25.55
C THR A 566 15.83 6.93 -24.06
N SER A 567 16.97 7.53 -23.70
CA SER A 567 17.45 7.44 -22.32
C SER A 567 18.33 8.63 -21.91
N THR A 568 18.49 8.88 -20.61
CA THR A 568 19.22 10.05 -20.09
C THR A 568 20.72 9.84 -19.94
N GLY A 569 21.14 8.59 -19.71
CA GLY A 569 22.49 8.22 -19.26
C GLY A 569 22.56 7.97 -17.75
N TYR A 570 21.56 8.41 -17.00
CA TYR A 570 21.55 8.43 -15.52
C TYR A 570 20.41 7.58 -14.93
N GLY A 571 19.82 6.70 -15.74
CA GLY A 571 18.90 5.69 -15.26
C GLY A 571 19.64 4.65 -14.40
N PHE A 572 18.98 4.17 -13.35
CA PHE A 572 19.50 3.10 -12.49
C PHE A 572 18.38 2.09 -12.18
N LYS A 573 18.57 0.83 -12.58
CA LYS A 573 17.71 -0.30 -12.20
C LYS A 573 18.39 -1.12 -11.11
N LYS A 574 17.74 -1.28 -9.97
CA LYS A 574 18.24 -2.17 -8.93
C LYS A 574 18.07 -3.63 -9.38
N GLN A 575 19.20 -4.30 -9.56
CA GLN A 575 19.29 -5.71 -9.90
C GLN A 575 19.02 -6.58 -8.67
N SER A 576 18.70 -7.86 -8.91
CA SER A 576 18.44 -8.86 -7.87
C SER A 576 19.61 -9.07 -6.90
N ASN A 577 20.84 -8.84 -7.38
CA ASN A 577 22.08 -8.89 -6.60
C ASN A 577 22.35 -7.60 -5.79
N GLY A 578 21.46 -6.61 -5.85
CA GLY A 578 21.58 -5.33 -5.15
C GLY A 578 22.39 -4.25 -5.86
N MET A 579 23.06 -4.57 -6.98
CA MET A 579 23.75 -3.59 -7.83
C MET A 579 22.74 -2.79 -8.65
N TYR A 580 23.14 -1.61 -9.12
CA TYR A 580 22.38 -0.87 -10.11
C TYR A 580 23.02 -1.04 -11.49
N SER A 581 22.21 -1.35 -12.50
CA SER A 581 22.64 -1.36 -13.89
C SER A 581 21.78 -0.43 -14.73
N TYR A 582 22.24 -0.17 -15.95
CA TYR A 582 21.60 0.68 -16.92
C TYR A 582 21.85 0.12 -18.32
N ASP A 583 20.78 -0.03 -19.10
CA ASP A 583 20.84 -0.65 -20.42
C ASP A 583 20.96 0.44 -21.49
N GLY A 584 20.20 1.54 -21.34
CA GLY A 584 20.20 2.68 -22.24
C GLY A 584 19.49 2.40 -23.56
N ALA A 585 20.09 2.82 -24.68
CA ALA A 585 19.62 2.53 -26.02
C ALA A 585 19.91 1.07 -26.40
N THR A 586 18.85 0.28 -26.54
CA THR A 586 18.92 -1.10 -27.02
C THR A 586 18.34 -1.22 -28.43
N ILE A 587 18.86 -2.16 -29.22
CA ILE A 587 18.33 -2.44 -30.57
C ILE A 587 16.81 -2.72 -30.57
N PRO A 588 16.27 -3.54 -29.63
CA PRO A 588 14.82 -3.75 -29.56
C PRO A 588 14.02 -2.46 -29.34
N HIS A 589 14.45 -1.59 -28.42
CA HIS A 589 13.76 -0.33 -28.17
C HIS A 589 13.85 0.62 -29.37
N LEU A 590 15.00 0.70 -30.05
CA LEU A 590 15.14 1.53 -31.25
C LEU A 590 14.26 1.04 -32.40
N ALA A 591 14.20 -0.27 -32.63
CA ALA A 591 13.31 -0.87 -33.62
C ALA A 591 11.83 -0.58 -33.30
N LEU A 592 11.46 -0.71 -32.01
CA LEU A 592 10.10 -0.42 -31.54
C LEU A 592 9.74 1.05 -31.75
N MET A 593 10.59 1.98 -31.31
CA MET A 593 10.36 3.41 -31.50
C MET A 593 10.29 3.77 -32.99
N ARG A 594 11.15 3.18 -33.84
CA ARG A 594 11.12 3.44 -35.28
C ARG A 594 9.85 2.96 -35.95
N LYS A 595 9.31 1.80 -35.53
CA LYS A 595 8.04 1.26 -36.00
C LYS A 595 6.84 2.13 -35.65
N HIS A 596 6.88 2.81 -34.51
CA HIS A 596 5.74 3.57 -33.97
C HIS A 596 5.86 5.09 -34.12
N CYS A 597 6.98 5.60 -34.64
CA CYS A 597 7.13 7.01 -35.02
C CYS A 597 7.14 7.14 -36.55
N PRO A 598 6.37 8.06 -37.14
CA PRO A 598 6.45 8.36 -38.57
C PRO A 598 7.80 9.01 -38.92
N PRO A 599 8.18 9.10 -40.21
CA PRO A 599 9.42 9.74 -40.65
C PRO A 599 9.57 11.21 -40.21
N SER A 600 8.47 11.91 -39.90
CA SER A 600 8.50 13.29 -39.39
C SER A 600 9.02 13.38 -37.95
N VAL A 601 8.90 12.31 -37.15
CA VAL A 601 9.44 12.25 -35.79
C VAL A 601 10.75 11.48 -35.82
N GLN A 602 11.84 12.20 -35.58
CA GLN A 602 13.18 11.65 -35.59
C GLN A 602 13.48 10.91 -34.27
N ILE A 603 14.52 10.06 -34.26
CA ILE A 603 14.87 9.28 -33.07
C ILE A 603 16.33 9.55 -32.69
N LYS A 604 16.55 9.78 -31.40
CA LYS A 604 17.87 9.93 -30.78
C LYS A 604 18.19 8.73 -29.88
N ALA A 605 19.19 7.94 -30.24
CA ALA A 605 19.72 6.88 -29.38
C ALA A 605 20.67 7.47 -28.33
N ALA A 606 20.46 7.20 -27.05
CA ALA A 606 21.35 7.68 -26.00
C ALA A 606 21.55 6.63 -24.90
N GLY A 607 22.79 6.57 -24.38
CA GLY A 607 23.25 5.57 -23.42
C GLY A 607 23.59 4.23 -24.08
N GLY A 608 24.86 4.01 -24.44
CA GLY A 608 25.33 2.72 -24.99
C GLY A 608 25.96 2.78 -26.38
N VAL A 609 25.81 3.87 -27.14
CA VAL A 609 26.52 4.01 -28.42
C VAL A 609 27.93 4.54 -28.16
N LYS A 610 28.92 3.63 -28.08
CA LYS A 610 30.31 3.96 -27.71
C LYS A 610 31.31 3.81 -28.87
N THR A 611 30.94 3.04 -29.89
CA THR A 611 31.83 2.68 -31.01
C THR A 611 31.28 3.15 -32.35
N LEU A 612 32.14 3.17 -33.38
CA LEU A 612 31.70 3.43 -34.75
C LEU A 612 30.69 2.38 -35.22
N ASP A 613 30.93 1.10 -34.91
CA ASP A 613 30.03 0.01 -35.29
C ASP A 613 28.65 0.15 -34.66
N ASP A 614 28.58 0.57 -33.40
CA ASP A 614 27.30 0.90 -32.75
C ASP A 614 26.58 2.05 -33.47
N LEU A 615 27.30 3.11 -33.86
CA LEU A 615 26.72 4.26 -34.57
C LEU A 615 26.21 3.87 -35.96
N LEU A 616 27.00 3.12 -36.73
CA LEU A 616 26.62 2.65 -38.06
C LEU A 616 25.40 1.72 -37.98
N ARG A 617 25.34 0.86 -36.96
CA ARG A 617 24.20 -0.04 -36.71
C ARG A 617 22.91 0.74 -36.45
N VAL A 618 22.92 1.72 -35.54
CA VAL A 618 21.71 2.52 -35.28
C VAL A 618 21.34 3.39 -36.49
N ARG A 619 22.32 3.88 -37.27
CA ARG A 619 22.06 4.58 -38.53
C ARG A 619 21.34 3.71 -39.55
N ALA A 620 21.79 2.46 -39.73
CA ALA A 620 21.17 1.51 -40.64
C ALA A 620 19.71 1.18 -40.26
N MET A 621 19.34 1.36 -38.98
CA MET A 621 17.96 1.22 -38.50
C MET A 621 17.09 2.46 -38.71
N GLY A 622 17.61 3.54 -39.32
CA GLY A 622 16.88 4.79 -39.53
C GLY A 622 16.83 5.71 -38.30
N ILE A 623 17.78 5.54 -37.38
CA ILE A 623 18.01 6.48 -36.26
C ILE A 623 18.92 7.59 -36.76
N THR A 624 18.55 8.84 -36.46
CA THR A 624 19.18 10.02 -37.08
C THR A 624 20.04 10.83 -36.12
N ARG A 625 19.97 10.55 -34.82
CA ARG A 625 20.83 11.18 -33.82
C ARG A 625 21.30 10.21 -32.74
N VAL A 626 22.47 10.48 -32.18
CA VAL A 626 23.10 9.71 -31.11
C VAL A 626 23.63 10.68 -30.05
N GLY A 627 23.30 10.45 -28.78
CA GLY A 627 23.99 11.09 -27.66
C GLY A 627 25.21 10.26 -27.25
N ALA A 628 26.42 10.79 -27.44
CA ALA A 628 27.66 10.10 -27.12
C ALA A 628 28.70 11.04 -26.51
N SER A 629 29.48 10.55 -25.54
CA SER A 629 30.69 11.21 -25.05
C SER A 629 31.94 10.82 -25.86
N ALA A 630 31.88 9.69 -26.59
CA ALA A 630 33.01 9.12 -27.33
C ALA A 630 33.14 9.63 -28.77
N ALA A 631 32.61 10.82 -29.09
CA ALA A 631 32.65 11.38 -30.46
C ALA A 631 34.07 11.38 -31.08
N PRO A 632 35.14 11.78 -30.36
CA PRO A 632 36.49 11.77 -30.92
C PRO A 632 36.93 10.37 -31.36
N ALA A 633 36.64 9.34 -30.56
CA ALA A 633 37.00 7.97 -30.87
C ALA A 633 36.24 7.46 -32.10
N ILE A 634 34.93 7.71 -32.16
CA ILE A 634 34.07 7.28 -33.26
C ILE A 634 34.51 7.92 -34.59
N ILE A 635 34.72 9.24 -34.61
CA ILE A 635 35.05 9.98 -35.84
C ILE A 635 36.48 9.68 -36.31
N THR A 636 37.41 9.48 -35.37
CA THR A 636 38.79 9.08 -35.70
C THR A 636 38.82 7.66 -36.28
N GLU A 637 38.06 6.74 -35.71
CA GLU A 637 37.93 5.38 -36.22
C GLU A 637 37.30 5.35 -37.61
N ALA A 638 36.31 6.21 -37.88
CA ALA A 638 35.72 6.35 -39.21
C ALA A 638 36.78 6.71 -40.26
N GLY A 639 37.64 7.68 -39.96
CA GLY A 639 38.76 8.05 -40.83
C GLY A 639 39.75 6.91 -41.06
N LYS A 640 40.08 6.14 -40.01
CA LYS A 640 40.94 4.95 -40.14
C LYS A 640 40.36 3.87 -41.05
N ARG A 641 39.03 3.73 -41.08
CA ARG A 641 38.30 2.79 -41.94
C ARG A 641 37.99 3.35 -43.34
N GLY A 642 38.58 4.49 -43.71
CA GLY A 642 38.42 5.09 -45.04
C GLY A 642 37.12 5.87 -45.24
N ILE A 643 36.35 6.12 -44.17
CA ILE A 643 35.17 6.99 -44.21
C ILE A 643 35.64 8.44 -44.05
N GLY A 644 35.94 9.09 -45.17
CA GLY A 644 36.39 10.48 -45.26
C GLY A 644 35.28 11.45 -45.65
N GLU A 645 35.65 12.54 -46.32
CA GLU A 645 34.72 13.58 -46.81
C GLU A 645 33.75 13.05 -47.87
N THR A 646 34.22 12.21 -48.79
CA THR A 646 33.38 11.60 -49.81
C THR A 646 32.56 10.46 -49.21
N PRO A 647 31.23 10.40 -49.44
CA PRO A 647 30.42 9.29 -48.97
C PRO A 647 30.90 7.95 -49.54
N VAL A 648 31.03 6.95 -48.66
CA VAL A 648 31.42 5.58 -49.01
C VAL A 648 30.35 4.60 -48.60
N GLU A 649 30.21 3.49 -49.34
CA GLU A 649 29.34 2.38 -48.96
C GLU A 649 30.05 1.52 -47.91
N VAL A 650 29.38 1.30 -46.77
CA VAL A 650 29.84 0.41 -45.70
C VAL A 650 28.82 -0.69 -45.46
N GLU A 651 29.30 -1.91 -45.26
CA GLU A 651 28.49 -3.03 -44.81
C GLU A 651 28.36 -3.02 -43.30
N VAL A 652 27.13 -3.08 -42.81
CA VAL A 652 26.79 -2.98 -41.39
C VAL A 652 26.06 -4.25 -40.97
N ASP A 653 26.62 -4.94 -39.98
CA ASP A 653 25.96 -6.08 -39.36
C ASP A 653 24.91 -5.61 -38.34
N LEU A 654 23.64 -5.96 -38.60
CA LEU A 654 22.53 -5.70 -37.69
C LEU A 654 22.44 -6.74 -36.56
N GLY A 655 23.24 -7.80 -36.61
CA GLY A 655 23.41 -8.76 -35.52
C GLY A 655 24.17 -8.16 -34.32
N GLY A 656 23.76 -8.54 -33.11
CA GLY A 656 24.43 -8.18 -31.85
C GLY A 656 23.70 -7.16 -30.99
N ALA A 657 24.22 -6.94 -29.78
CA ALA A 657 23.77 -5.89 -28.86
C ALA A 657 24.61 -4.63 -29.04
N VAL A 658 24.02 -3.46 -28.78
CA VAL A 658 24.78 -2.22 -28.58
C VAL A 658 25.57 -2.34 -27.27
N SER A 659 26.76 -1.75 -27.20
CA SER A 659 27.56 -1.82 -25.97
C SER A 659 26.78 -1.31 -24.74
N GLY A 660 26.85 -2.05 -23.63
CA GLY A 660 26.04 -1.78 -22.44
C GLY A 660 26.26 -0.38 -21.84
N GLY A 661 25.16 0.20 -21.35
CA GLY A 661 25.12 1.49 -20.66
C GLY A 661 25.72 1.46 -19.26
N GLY A 662 27.03 1.30 -19.13
CA GLY A 662 27.75 1.63 -17.90
C GLY A 662 28.55 2.92 -18.07
N TYR A 663 28.46 3.83 -17.10
CA TYR A 663 29.53 4.80 -16.85
C TYR A 663 30.71 4.10 -16.17
#